data_AF-A0A8S1CQA7-F1
#
_entry.id   AF-A0A8S1CQA7-F1
#
_cell.length_a   1.000
_cell.length_b   1.000
_cell.length_c   1.000
_cell.angle_alpha   90.00
_cell.angle_beta   90.00
_cell.angle_gamma   90.00
#
_symmetry.space_group_name_H-M   'P 1'
#
loop_
_entity.id
_entity.type
_entity.pdbx_description
1 polymer ?
#
loop_
_entity_poly.entity_id
_entity_poly.type
_entity_poly.pdbx_seq_one_letter_code
_entity_poly.pdbx_strand_id
1 'polypeptide(L)'
;MASSRLSLVLLAVLIAIAVAASDGPVRRRLRRPIKSSSSSSSSPAAEEAVAAAPVPSRSAVTALRTRGDQEVSASVNRLRVRNRPSAGSKSTSSNTVSTSTGPDEDGYKVVCYYTNWSQYRPKHGKFSPEDIQPDLCTHIIFAFAWLKKGKISSFESNDETKDGKTGLYDRIMTLKKANPKLKILMAIGGWSFGTQKFKDMSSTRYARQTFIYSSIPFLRDRNFDGLDMDWEYPKGSDDKKNFVLLLKELREAFEAEAQEVKKPRLLLTAAVPVGPDNVRGGYDVPAVAGYLDFINLMAYDFHGKWERETGHNAPLYAPSSDSEWRKQLSVDHAASMWVKLGAPKDKLVIGMPTYGRTFTLADKNNFRVNAPASGGGKAGDYTKEGGFLAYYEVCDMLRAGATYIWDEEMKVPYAVQDDQWVGFDDERSIRNKMQWIKDNGFAGAMVWTVDMDDFTGTICGGGVKYPLIGAMREELRGIPRAGNAKDIDWSKVTNSVSDKDEPKPSPIKISVSDLLNRAKPQRKQSTALATAAPAVDSNSRPAQVLCYVTNWSQKRPGLGKFTPEDVDTKLCTHVIYAFATIKDHKLTESDAKDPEMYERVVKLREKNANLKVLLAIGGWAFGSTPFKELTSNTFRMNQFVYDAIEFLREYKFDGLDVDWEYPRGADDKNAYVNLLKELRLAFEGEAKSSGQPRLLLTAAVPASFEAIAAG
;
A
#
# COMPACT_ATOMS: atom_id res chain seq x y z
N MET A 1 5.26 47.70 -22.95
CA MET A 1 5.66 47.39 -24.34
C MET A 1 6.80 46.40 -24.29
N ALA A 2 6.73 45.37 -25.15
CA ALA A 2 7.68 44.24 -25.32
C ALA A 2 7.80 43.30 -24.10
N SER A 3 7.73 41.97 -24.20
CA SER A 3 7.80 41.08 -25.35
C SER A 3 7.07 39.77 -25.02
N SER A 4 6.01 39.49 -25.76
CA SER A 4 5.40 38.17 -25.89
C SER A 4 5.95 37.57 -27.19
N ARG A 5 6.87 36.61 -27.10
CA ARG A 5 7.34 35.74 -28.21
C ARG A 5 8.45 34.82 -27.67
N LEU A 6 8.08 33.64 -27.15
CA LEU A 6 8.98 32.47 -27.10
C LEU A 6 8.19 31.19 -26.74
N SER A 7 7.15 30.86 -27.51
CA SER A 7 6.46 29.56 -27.44
C SER A 7 6.08 29.12 -28.85
N LEU A 8 7.07 28.88 -29.71
CA LEU A 8 6.83 28.34 -31.07
C LEU A 8 8.11 27.83 -31.74
N VAL A 9 9.01 27.18 -31.00
CA VAL A 9 10.14 26.43 -31.60
C VAL A 9 10.49 25.26 -30.68
N LEU A 10 9.65 24.21 -30.62
CA LEU A 10 10.08 22.88 -30.14
C LEU A 10 9.08 21.75 -30.48
N LEU A 11 8.38 21.84 -31.62
CA LEU A 11 7.39 20.84 -32.05
C LEU A 11 7.60 20.38 -33.50
N ALA A 12 8.87 20.26 -33.94
CA ALA A 12 9.19 19.92 -35.34
C ALA A 12 10.44 19.03 -35.54
N VAL A 13 10.76 18.12 -34.61
CA VAL A 13 11.93 17.20 -34.76
C VAL A 13 11.62 15.72 -34.45
N LEU A 14 10.34 15.29 -34.41
CA LEU A 14 10.01 13.89 -34.11
C LEU A 14 9.03 13.22 -35.09
N ILE A 15 9.11 13.58 -36.38
CA ILE A 15 8.50 12.81 -37.46
C ILE A 15 9.49 12.74 -38.64
N ALA A 16 10.45 11.82 -38.55
CA ALA A 16 11.16 11.23 -39.69
C ALA A 16 12.10 10.14 -39.16
N ILE A 17 11.67 8.88 -39.21
CA ILE A 17 12.45 7.65 -39.47
C ILE A 17 11.40 6.53 -39.45
N ALA A 18 10.87 6.16 -40.61
CA ALA A 18 10.23 4.87 -40.87
C ALA A 18 9.77 4.78 -42.34
N VAL A 19 10.71 4.64 -43.30
CA VAL A 19 10.45 4.03 -44.62
C VAL A 19 11.74 3.41 -45.16
N ALA A 20 11.60 2.24 -45.81
CA ALA A 20 12.57 1.39 -46.54
C ALA A 20 13.17 0.26 -45.68
N ALA A 21 13.11 -1.03 -46.04
CA ALA A 21 13.00 -1.74 -47.33
C ALA A 21 12.40 -3.15 -47.06
N SER A 22 11.35 -3.62 -47.75
CA SER A 22 11.25 -4.34 -49.05
C SER A 22 11.87 -5.76 -49.13
N ASP A 23 10.97 -6.71 -49.50
CA ASP A 23 11.14 -7.92 -50.33
C ASP A 23 11.67 -9.27 -49.78
N GLY A 24 10.85 -10.32 -49.99
CA GLY A 24 11.20 -11.76 -49.94
C GLY A 24 11.99 -12.24 -51.18
N PRO A 25 12.13 -13.55 -51.54
CA PRO A 25 11.07 -14.57 -51.51
C PRO A 25 11.47 -16.09 -51.30
N VAL A 26 10.46 -16.94 -51.05
CA VAL A 26 10.19 -18.31 -51.58
C VAL A 26 11.20 -19.48 -51.40
N ARG A 27 10.74 -20.62 -50.81
CA ARG A 27 10.69 -21.97 -51.47
C ARG A 27 9.97 -23.09 -50.70
N ARG A 28 9.00 -23.71 -51.40
CA ARG A 28 8.48 -25.10 -51.45
C ARG A 28 9.19 -26.23 -50.64
N ARG A 29 8.39 -27.16 -50.07
CA ARG A 29 8.19 -28.55 -50.60
C ARG A 29 7.17 -29.41 -49.81
N LEU A 30 6.53 -30.31 -50.57
CA LEU A 30 5.57 -31.37 -50.21
C LEU A 30 6.19 -32.55 -49.44
N ARG A 31 5.38 -33.26 -48.63
CA ARG A 31 4.99 -34.69 -48.82
C ARG A 31 4.06 -35.22 -47.71
N ARG A 32 3.02 -35.95 -48.16
CA ARG A 32 2.13 -36.92 -47.45
C ARG A 32 2.69 -38.34 -47.71
N PRO A 33 2.04 -39.46 -47.30
CA PRO A 33 1.63 -39.94 -45.96
C PRO A 33 2.07 -41.41 -45.71
N ILE A 34 1.87 -41.98 -44.51
CA ILE A 34 1.81 -43.45 -44.33
C ILE A 34 0.64 -43.83 -43.40
N LYS A 35 -0.19 -44.75 -43.88
CA LYS A 35 -1.26 -45.47 -43.17
C LYS A 35 -0.65 -46.62 -42.35
N SER A 36 -1.27 -46.99 -41.23
CA SER A 36 -1.50 -48.40 -40.90
C SER A 36 -2.73 -48.55 -40.01
N SER A 37 -3.33 -49.73 -40.12
CA SER A 37 -4.70 -50.11 -39.76
C SER A 37 -4.69 -51.30 -38.80
N SER A 38 -5.67 -51.39 -37.90
CA SER A 38 -6.33 -52.59 -37.37
C SER A 38 -7.29 -52.12 -36.26
N SER A 39 -8.62 -52.31 -36.22
CA SER A 39 -9.56 -53.43 -36.44
C SER A 39 -9.64 -54.46 -35.30
N SER A 40 -10.70 -54.35 -34.47
CA SER A 40 -11.55 -55.44 -33.92
C SER A 40 -12.37 -54.87 -32.74
N SER A 41 -13.65 -54.53 -32.89
CA SER A 41 -14.87 -55.39 -32.81
C SER A 41 -15.19 -55.94 -31.42
N SER A 42 -16.25 -55.40 -30.78
CA SER A 42 -17.36 -56.17 -30.17
C SER A 42 -18.34 -55.26 -29.42
N SER A 43 -19.56 -55.15 -29.94
CA SER A 43 -20.82 -54.90 -29.20
C SER A 43 -21.54 -56.27 -29.04
N PRO A 44 -22.75 -56.45 -28.44
CA PRO A 44 -23.72 -55.45 -27.95
C PRO A 44 -24.54 -55.85 -26.68
N ALA A 45 -25.62 -55.08 -26.43
CA ALA A 45 -26.88 -55.41 -25.72
C ALA A 45 -26.90 -55.28 -24.18
N ALA A 46 -27.99 -54.88 -23.50
CA ALA A 46 -29.29 -54.29 -23.85
C ALA A 46 -29.98 -53.81 -22.55
N GLU A 47 -30.93 -52.87 -22.72
CA GLU A 47 -32.20 -52.64 -22.01
C GLU A 47 -32.39 -53.00 -20.53
N GLU A 48 -32.92 -52.05 -19.74
CA GLU A 48 -34.30 -52.13 -19.25
C GLU A 48 -34.80 -50.81 -18.65
N ALA A 49 -36.07 -50.50 -18.92
CA ALA A 49 -36.84 -49.39 -18.41
C ALA A 49 -37.94 -49.93 -17.48
N VAL A 50 -38.29 -49.21 -16.41
CA VAL A 50 -39.57 -49.39 -15.70
C VAL A 50 -40.15 -48.04 -15.29
N ALA A 51 -41.43 -47.87 -15.57
CA ALA A 51 -42.23 -46.65 -15.40
C ALA A 51 -43.26 -46.78 -14.25
N ALA A 52 -43.73 -45.60 -13.79
CA ALA A 52 -45.09 -45.29 -13.28
C ALA A 52 -45.50 -45.86 -11.89
N ALA A 53 -46.32 -45.24 -11.01
CA ALA A 53 -46.99 -43.94 -10.88
C ALA A 53 -47.70 -43.89 -9.47
N PRO A 54 -48.81 -43.16 -9.16
CA PRO A 54 -48.82 -41.89 -8.39
C PRO A 54 -49.81 -41.78 -7.18
N VAL A 55 -49.97 -40.55 -6.63
CA VAL A 55 -51.15 -39.93 -5.91
C VAL A 55 -51.18 -40.03 -4.35
N PRO A 56 -51.79 -39.11 -3.52
CA PRO A 56 -52.52 -37.85 -3.78
C PRO A 56 -52.06 -36.58 -3.00
N SER A 57 -52.71 -35.50 -3.43
CA SER A 57 -52.82 -34.11 -3.00
C SER A 57 -53.46 -33.82 -1.63
N ARG A 58 -53.19 -32.61 -1.08
CA ARG A 58 -54.21 -31.72 -0.49
C ARG A 58 -53.73 -30.26 -0.39
N SER A 59 -54.66 -29.36 -0.66
CA SER A 59 -54.54 -27.90 -0.78
C SER A 59 -55.02 -27.15 0.47
N ALA A 60 -54.55 -25.91 0.66
CA ALA A 60 -55.26 -24.68 1.14
C ALA A 60 -54.25 -23.74 1.86
N VAL A 61 -53.79 -22.64 1.24
CA VAL A 61 -54.32 -21.25 1.31
C VAL A 61 -54.35 -20.66 2.73
N THR A 62 -53.56 -19.59 2.99
CA THR A 62 -54.04 -18.24 3.37
C THR A 62 -52.86 -17.24 3.38
N ALA A 63 -53.10 -16.06 2.82
CA ALA A 63 -52.17 -14.95 2.71
C ALA A 63 -52.08 -14.10 4.00
N LEU A 64 -50.92 -13.50 4.28
CA LEU A 64 -50.79 -12.29 5.08
C LEU A 64 -49.56 -11.46 4.64
N ARG A 65 -49.81 -10.16 4.49
CA ARG A 65 -48.95 -9.11 3.92
C ARG A 65 -47.88 -8.59 4.92
N THR A 66 -46.68 -8.33 4.38
CA THR A 66 -45.71 -7.18 4.55
C THR A 66 -45.74 -6.32 5.82
N ARG A 67 -44.67 -5.72 6.36
CA ARG A 67 -43.20 -5.64 6.18
C ARG A 67 -42.69 -4.82 7.40
N GLY A 68 -41.41 -4.94 7.76
CA GLY A 68 -40.73 -4.00 8.64
C GLY A 68 -39.22 -4.17 8.54
N ASP A 69 -38.56 -3.21 7.89
CA ASP A 69 -37.12 -3.17 7.63
C ASP A 69 -36.31 -3.11 8.93
N GLN A 70 -35.26 -3.94 9.02
CA GLN A 70 -34.30 -3.92 10.11
C GLN A 70 -32.86 -3.82 9.57
N GLU A 71 -32.07 -3.10 10.36
CA GLU A 71 -30.79 -2.49 10.07
C GLU A 71 -29.68 -3.43 9.58
N VAL A 72 -28.73 -2.77 8.90
CA VAL A 72 -27.44 -3.25 8.42
C VAL A 72 -26.65 -3.93 9.55
N SER A 73 -26.58 -5.26 9.52
CA SER A 73 -25.65 -6.04 10.35
C SER A 73 -24.53 -6.59 9.47
N ALA A 74 -23.32 -6.07 9.71
CA ALA A 74 -22.08 -6.68 9.28
C ALA A 74 -21.95 -8.07 9.91
N SER A 75 -22.25 -9.10 9.13
CA SER A 75 -21.98 -10.49 9.50
C SER A 75 -20.51 -10.79 9.26
N VAL A 76 -19.68 -10.36 10.20
CA VAL A 76 -18.35 -10.93 10.42
C VAL A 76 -18.57 -12.24 11.16
N ASN A 77 -18.02 -13.33 10.62
CA ASN A 77 -17.81 -14.58 11.37
C ASN A 77 -17.00 -14.26 12.62
N ARG A 78 -17.69 -13.99 13.74
CA ARG A 78 -17.09 -14.08 15.07
C ARG A 78 -16.84 -15.56 15.32
N LEU A 79 -15.59 -15.98 15.22
CA LEU A 79 -15.10 -17.17 15.90
C LEU A 79 -15.37 -16.99 17.40
N ARG A 80 -16.53 -17.48 17.84
CA ARG A 80 -16.94 -17.54 19.24
C ARG A 80 -16.49 -18.91 19.75
N VAL A 81 -15.28 -18.97 20.30
CA VAL A 81 -14.83 -20.12 21.09
C VAL A 81 -15.80 -20.25 22.27
N ARG A 82 -16.73 -21.22 22.17
CA ARG A 82 -17.64 -21.61 23.24
C ARG A 82 -16.99 -22.79 23.97
N ASN A 83 -16.21 -22.50 25.00
CA ASN A 83 -15.93 -23.48 26.05
C ASN A 83 -17.22 -23.67 26.86
N ARG A 84 -17.78 -24.88 26.81
CA ARG A 84 -18.79 -25.35 27.76
C ARG A 84 -18.12 -26.43 28.63
N PRO A 85 -18.13 -26.31 29.97
CA PRO A 85 -17.37 -27.22 30.81
C PRO A 85 -18.11 -28.55 30.94
N SER A 86 -17.41 -29.64 30.65
CA SER A 86 -17.74 -30.98 31.15
C SER A 86 -16.96 -31.17 32.46
N ALA A 87 -17.65 -31.57 33.51
CA ALA A 87 -17.08 -31.86 34.81
C ALA A 87 -16.18 -33.11 34.73
N GLY A 88 -14.96 -33.01 35.26
CA GLY A 88 -14.08 -34.17 35.42
C GLY A 88 -12.65 -33.84 35.82
N SER A 89 -12.38 -33.99 37.13
CA SER A 89 -11.07 -34.19 37.78
C SER A 89 -10.05 -33.03 37.87
N LYS A 90 -9.59 -32.83 39.10
CA LYS A 90 -8.63 -31.83 39.58
C LYS A 90 -7.20 -32.19 39.17
N SER A 91 -6.45 -31.21 38.66
CA SER A 91 -5.02 -31.09 38.97
C SER A 91 -4.61 -29.62 38.95
N THR A 92 -4.03 -29.16 40.05
CA THR A 92 -3.60 -27.79 40.33
C THR A 92 -2.23 -27.52 39.71
N SER A 93 -2.14 -26.54 38.82
CA SER A 93 -0.90 -25.82 38.53
C SER A 93 -1.22 -24.35 38.28
N SER A 94 -0.62 -23.48 39.08
CA SER A 94 -0.77 -22.02 39.06
C SER A 94 -0.29 -21.42 37.73
N ASN A 95 -1.18 -20.76 36.98
CA ASN A 95 -0.77 -19.88 35.89
C ASN A 95 -0.70 -18.45 36.39
N THR A 96 0.53 -18.02 36.68
CA THR A 96 0.91 -16.61 36.80
C THR A 96 0.78 -15.95 35.43
N VAL A 97 -0.04 -14.91 35.33
CA VAL A 97 -0.10 -14.06 34.13
C VAL A 97 1.20 -13.25 34.08
N SER A 98 2.09 -13.59 33.15
CA SER A 98 3.28 -12.79 32.85
C SER A 98 2.89 -11.62 31.95
N THR A 99 2.82 -10.42 32.53
CA THR A 99 2.94 -9.15 31.82
C THR A 99 4.35 -9.04 31.24
N SER A 100 4.54 -9.29 29.94
CA SER A 100 5.81 -9.02 29.26
C SER A 100 5.89 -7.54 28.85
N THR A 101 6.56 -6.74 29.67
CA THR A 101 6.90 -5.34 29.36
C THR A 101 8.33 -5.25 28.81
N GLY A 102 8.55 -5.77 27.60
CA GLY A 102 9.82 -5.69 26.87
C GLY A 102 9.60 -5.89 25.36
N PRO A 103 10.56 -5.48 24.51
CA PRO A 103 10.50 -5.77 23.08
C PRO A 103 10.43 -7.29 22.82
N ASP A 104 9.81 -7.69 21.70
CA ASP A 104 9.72 -9.08 21.20
C ASP A 104 11.05 -9.86 21.34
N GLU A 105 11.00 -11.20 21.28
CA GLU A 105 12.18 -12.10 21.41
C GLU A 105 13.41 -11.72 20.52
N ASP A 106 13.23 -10.87 19.50
CA ASP A 106 14.28 -10.37 18.59
C ASP A 106 14.95 -9.03 18.99
N GLY A 107 14.50 -8.36 20.06
CA GLY A 107 15.05 -7.10 20.60
C GLY A 107 14.64 -5.83 19.84
N TYR A 108 15.28 -4.68 20.16
CA TYR A 108 14.98 -3.37 19.56
C TYR A 108 15.26 -3.29 18.05
N LYS A 109 14.37 -2.64 17.30
CA LYS A 109 14.51 -2.45 15.85
C LYS A 109 15.46 -1.28 15.53
N VAL A 110 16.26 -1.45 14.49
CA VAL A 110 16.99 -0.38 13.79
C VAL A 110 16.52 -0.41 12.33
N VAL A 111 15.75 0.59 11.93
CA VAL A 111 15.04 0.66 10.65
C VAL A 111 15.64 1.76 9.79
N CYS A 112 16.36 1.42 8.73
CA CYS A 112 17.12 2.38 7.94
C CYS A 112 16.46 2.65 6.58
N TYR A 113 16.10 3.90 6.29
CA TYR A 113 15.68 4.28 4.95
C TYR A 113 16.90 4.41 4.03
N TYR A 114 16.84 3.74 2.87
CA TYR A 114 17.76 3.89 1.76
C TYR A 114 17.08 4.68 0.65
N THR A 115 17.68 5.79 0.20
CA THR A 115 17.11 6.59 -0.88
C THR A 115 17.78 6.27 -2.22
N ASN A 116 16.99 5.97 -3.26
CA ASN A 116 17.55 5.62 -4.56
C ASN A 116 18.29 6.79 -5.23
N TRP A 117 17.87 8.04 -5.00
CA TRP A 117 18.52 9.21 -5.58
C TRP A 117 19.91 9.52 -4.99
N SER A 118 20.29 8.89 -3.87
CA SER A 118 21.64 9.02 -3.29
C SER A 118 22.77 8.59 -4.25
N GLN A 119 22.45 7.74 -5.24
CA GLN A 119 23.38 7.33 -6.31
C GLN A 119 23.86 8.50 -7.20
N TYR A 120 23.12 9.60 -7.22
CA TYR A 120 23.38 10.77 -8.07
C TYR A 120 24.12 11.89 -7.36
N ARG A 121 24.32 11.78 -6.04
CA ARG A 121 25.09 12.78 -5.29
C ARG A 121 26.54 12.82 -5.80
N PRO A 122 27.17 14.02 -5.83
CA PRO A 122 28.53 14.14 -6.32
C PRO A 122 29.55 13.66 -5.27
N LYS A 123 30.75 13.29 -5.75
CA LYS A 123 31.96 13.04 -4.92
C LYS A 123 31.65 12.14 -3.69
N HIS A 124 31.97 12.61 -2.48
CA HIS A 124 31.81 11.88 -1.23
C HIS A 124 30.36 11.65 -0.80
N GLY A 125 29.40 12.41 -1.34
CA GLY A 125 27.98 12.18 -1.08
C GLY A 125 27.40 11.01 -1.89
N LYS A 126 28.13 10.51 -2.91
CA LYS A 126 27.64 9.41 -3.75
C LYS A 126 27.52 8.13 -2.92
N PHE A 127 26.33 7.53 -2.92
CA PHE A 127 26.03 6.35 -2.13
C PHE A 127 25.39 5.25 -2.97
N SER A 128 25.65 3.99 -2.64
CA SER A 128 25.10 2.82 -3.32
C SER A 128 24.77 1.71 -2.32
N PRO A 129 23.93 0.72 -2.69
CA PRO A 129 23.54 -0.36 -1.78
C PRO A 129 24.72 -1.11 -1.14
N GLU A 130 25.85 -1.23 -1.85
CA GLU A 130 27.06 -1.91 -1.37
C GLU A 130 27.82 -1.16 -0.27
N ASP A 131 27.53 0.13 -0.07
CA ASP A 131 28.11 0.89 1.04
C ASP A 131 27.50 0.44 2.38
N ILE A 132 26.26 -0.07 2.36
CA ILE A 132 25.54 -0.53 3.55
C ILE A 132 26.18 -1.80 4.11
N GLN A 133 26.59 -1.75 5.38
CA GLN A 133 27.02 -2.95 6.10
C GLN A 133 25.80 -3.86 6.39
N PRO A 134 25.81 -5.15 6.02
CA PRO A 134 24.65 -6.05 6.17
C PRO A 134 24.09 -6.18 7.59
N ASP A 135 24.93 -5.99 8.62
CA ASP A 135 24.56 -6.08 10.03
C ASP A 135 24.35 -4.71 10.70
N LEU A 136 24.27 -3.63 9.92
CA LEU A 136 24.05 -2.27 10.45
C LEU A 136 22.62 -2.10 10.97
N CYS A 137 21.64 -2.58 10.20
CA CYS A 137 20.22 -2.37 10.44
C CYS A 137 19.50 -3.71 10.54
N THR A 138 18.40 -3.74 11.31
CA THR A 138 17.49 -4.90 11.35
C THR A 138 16.53 -4.90 10.16
N HIS A 139 16.16 -3.71 9.72
CA HIS A 139 15.27 -3.48 8.60
C HIS A 139 15.87 -2.40 7.69
N ILE A 140 15.77 -2.58 6.38
CA ILE A 140 16.02 -1.53 5.41
C ILE A 140 14.69 -1.23 4.71
N ILE A 141 14.37 0.05 4.54
CA ILE A 141 13.22 0.50 3.77
C ILE A 141 13.73 1.20 2.51
N PHE A 142 13.40 0.67 1.33
CA PHE A 142 13.78 1.26 0.05
C PHE A 142 12.82 2.41 -0.28
N ALA A 143 13.33 3.63 -0.31
CA ALA A 143 12.62 4.85 -0.67
C ALA A 143 12.96 5.24 -2.13
N PHE A 144 12.01 5.21 -3.06
CA PHE A 144 10.61 4.77 -2.94
C PHE A 144 10.18 4.00 -4.21
N ALA A 145 9.09 3.24 -4.10
CA ALA A 145 8.25 2.89 -5.22
C ALA A 145 7.37 4.09 -5.64
N TRP A 146 6.69 3.94 -6.78
CA TRP A 146 5.79 4.91 -7.34
C TRP A 146 4.41 4.32 -7.64
N LEU A 147 3.47 5.17 -8.06
CA LEU A 147 2.12 4.75 -8.43
C LEU A 147 1.81 5.18 -9.87
N LYS A 148 1.51 4.21 -10.72
CA LYS A 148 1.16 4.40 -12.12
C LYS A 148 -0.17 3.71 -12.41
N LYS A 149 -1.16 4.50 -12.85
CA LYS A 149 -2.52 4.01 -13.14
C LYS A 149 -3.15 3.23 -11.97
N GLY A 150 -2.96 3.71 -10.74
CA GLY A 150 -3.50 3.07 -9.52
C GLY A 150 -2.78 1.78 -9.07
N LYS A 151 -1.72 1.37 -9.78
CA LYS A 151 -0.89 0.21 -9.43
C LYS A 151 0.48 0.65 -8.94
N ILE A 152 1.08 -0.12 -8.04
CA ILE A 152 2.48 0.10 -7.65
C ILE A 152 3.38 -0.08 -8.88
N SER A 153 4.47 0.68 -8.93
CA SER A 153 5.45 0.65 -10.00
C SER A 153 6.80 1.11 -9.47
N SER A 154 7.88 0.83 -10.19
CA SER A 154 9.18 1.39 -9.86
C SER A 154 9.24 2.89 -10.10
N PHE A 155 10.04 3.58 -9.29
CA PHE A 155 10.24 5.02 -9.42
C PHE A 155 11.04 5.34 -10.67
N GLU A 156 12.15 4.63 -10.88
CA GLU A 156 13.00 4.77 -12.06
C GLU A 156 13.43 3.42 -12.65
N SER A 157 13.89 3.43 -13.90
CA SER A 157 14.16 2.20 -14.66
C SER A 157 15.38 1.42 -14.17
N ASN A 158 16.36 2.09 -13.57
CA ASN A 158 17.58 1.52 -12.98
C ASN A 158 17.37 0.95 -11.58
N ASP A 159 16.19 1.15 -10.97
CA ASP A 159 15.79 0.37 -9.80
C ASP A 159 15.63 -1.12 -10.19
N GLU A 160 15.14 -1.38 -11.40
CA GLU A 160 14.88 -2.71 -11.95
C GLU A 160 16.11 -3.34 -12.58
N THR A 161 16.24 -4.66 -12.45
CA THR A 161 17.19 -5.45 -13.25
C THR A 161 16.65 -5.62 -14.66
N LYS A 162 17.39 -5.13 -15.65
CA LYS A 162 17.00 -5.22 -17.06
C LYS A 162 18.23 -5.28 -17.97
N ASP A 163 18.11 -5.98 -19.08
CA ASP A 163 19.11 -6.00 -20.16
C ASP A 163 20.53 -6.39 -19.66
N GLY A 164 20.60 -7.34 -18.72
CA GLY A 164 21.85 -7.83 -18.11
C GLY A 164 22.48 -6.89 -17.07
N LYS A 165 21.86 -5.74 -16.78
CA LYS A 165 22.31 -4.80 -15.75
C LYS A 165 21.48 -4.99 -14.48
N THR A 166 22.15 -5.33 -13.38
CA THR A 166 21.52 -5.46 -12.06
C THR A 166 21.04 -4.10 -11.55
N GLY A 167 19.75 -4.02 -11.23
CA GLY A 167 19.10 -2.82 -10.68
C GLY A 167 19.34 -2.66 -9.17
N LEU A 168 18.90 -1.52 -8.62
CA LEU A 168 19.07 -1.23 -7.19
C LEU A 168 18.31 -2.19 -6.28
N TYR A 169 17.14 -2.69 -6.67
CA TYR A 169 16.40 -3.66 -5.86
C TYR A 169 17.22 -4.94 -5.64
N ASP A 170 17.75 -5.54 -6.71
CA ASP A 170 18.54 -6.76 -6.59
C ASP A 170 19.83 -6.51 -5.82
N ARG A 171 20.48 -5.35 -6.03
CA ARG A 171 21.68 -4.95 -5.29
C ARG A 171 21.42 -4.85 -3.79
N ILE A 172 20.34 -4.22 -3.36
CA ILE A 172 20.02 -4.14 -1.93
C ILE A 172 19.62 -5.50 -1.36
N MET A 173 18.94 -6.34 -2.14
CA MET A 173 18.59 -7.71 -1.74
C MET A 173 19.82 -8.59 -1.54
N THR A 174 20.97 -8.26 -2.12
CA THR A 174 22.22 -9.02 -1.88
C THR A 174 22.67 -8.96 -0.42
N LEU A 175 22.31 -7.92 0.33
CA LEU A 175 22.66 -7.77 1.75
C LEU A 175 22.07 -8.92 2.60
N LYS A 176 20.91 -9.46 2.20
CA LYS A 176 20.28 -10.62 2.86
C LYS A 176 21.11 -11.90 2.75
N LYS A 177 22.05 -11.99 1.80
CA LYS A 177 22.98 -13.14 1.70
C LYS A 177 23.98 -13.15 2.86
N ALA A 178 24.44 -11.96 3.27
CA ALA A 178 25.36 -11.81 4.40
C ALA A 178 24.62 -11.79 5.74
N ASN A 179 23.43 -11.20 5.79
CA ASN A 179 22.56 -11.20 6.97
C ASN A 179 21.16 -11.76 6.64
N PRO A 180 20.92 -13.07 6.80
CA PRO A 180 19.62 -13.68 6.51
C PRO A 180 18.47 -13.21 7.41
N LYS A 181 18.76 -12.54 8.54
CA LYS A 181 17.74 -11.98 9.44
C LYS A 181 17.23 -10.61 8.96
N LEU A 182 18.00 -9.91 8.13
CA LEU A 182 17.64 -8.61 7.58
C LEU A 182 16.31 -8.68 6.83
N LYS A 183 15.43 -7.72 7.13
CA LYS A 183 14.19 -7.49 6.40
C LYS A 183 14.34 -6.26 5.50
N ILE A 184 13.89 -6.36 4.26
CA ILE A 184 13.92 -5.25 3.31
C ILE A 184 12.49 -4.99 2.83
N LEU A 185 11.98 -3.79 3.12
CA LEU A 185 10.64 -3.36 2.74
C LEU A 185 10.72 -2.33 1.61
N MET A 186 9.65 -2.23 0.83
CA MET A 186 9.47 -1.16 -0.14
C MET A 186 8.63 -0.05 0.47
N ALA A 187 9.09 1.19 0.49
CA ALA A 187 8.23 2.32 0.81
C ALA A 187 7.52 2.84 -0.44
N ILE A 188 6.27 3.26 -0.31
CA ILE A 188 5.54 4.02 -1.34
C ILE A 188 5.09 5.35 -0.76
N GLY A 189 5.37 6.43 -1.49
CA GLY A 189 4.97 7.77 -1.10
C GLY A 189 6.15 8.72 -0.96
N GLY A 190 6.23 9.41 0.17
CA GLY A 190 7.17 10.47 0.46
C GLY A 190 6.74 11.82 -0.12
N TRP A 191 7.41 12.88 0.33
CA TRP A 191 7.11 14.27 -0.02
C TRP A 191 6.83 14.53 -1.52
N SER A 192 7.70 14.05 -2.42
CA SER A 192 7.57 14.28 -3.87
C SER A 192 6.40 13.53 -4.52
N PHE A 193 5.86 12.51 -3.87
CA PHE A 193 4.69 11.76 -4.36
C PHE A 193 3.39 12.56 -4.24
N GLY A 194 3.33 13.45 -3.24
CA GLY A 194 2.16 14.28 -2.93
C GLY A 194 0.98 13.47 -2.41
N THR A 195 -0.16 14.13 -2.19
CA THR A 195 -1.33 13.50 -1.55
C THR A 195 -2.39 13.01 -2.54
N GLN A 196 -2.49 13.61 -3.73
CA GLN A 196 -3.59 13.32 -4.66
C GLN A 196 -3.61 11.86 -5.10
N LYS A 197 -2.45 11.25 -5.36
CA LYS A 197 -2.36 9.83 -5.74
C LYS A 197 -2.86 8.89 -4.65
N PHE A 198 -2.56 9.19 -3.38
CA PHE A 198 -3.10 8.45 -2.24
C PHE A 198 -4.60 8.65 -2.07
N LYS A 199 -5.10 9.88 -2.25
CA LYS A 199 -6.53 10.16 -2.23
C LYS A 199 -7.27 9.32 -3.27
N ASP A 200 -6.79 9.34 -4.51
CA ASP A 200 -7.41 8.59 -5.61
C ASP A 200 -7.38 7.08 -5.36
N MET A 201 -6.22 6.54 -4.96
CA MET A 201 -6.03 5.12 -4.69
C MET A 201 -6.83 4.62 -3.49
N SER A 202 -6.98 5.43 -2.43
CA SER A 202 -7.71 5.04 -1.21
C SER A 202 -9.23 5.23 -1.30
N SER A 203 -9.70 6.03 -2.26
CA SER A 203 -11.08 6.56 -2.35
C SER A 203 -12.20 5.52 -2.45
N THR A 204 -11.95 4.38 -3.08
CA THR A 204 -12.95 3.34 -3.31
C THR A 204 -12.36 1.96 -3.06
N ARG A 205 -13.21 0.97 -2.77
CA ARG A 205 -12.77 -0.42 -2.62
C ARG A 205 -12.05 -0.92 -3.88
N TYR A 206 -12.59 -0.64 -5.07
CA TYR A 206 -11.95 -1.03 -6.34
C TYR A 206 -10.53 -0.45 -6.48
N ALA A 207 -10.36 0.85 -6.22
CA ALA A 207 -9.06 1.51 -6.33
C ALA A 207 -8.05 0.96 -5.31
N ARG A 208 -8.48 0.72 -4.07
CA ARG A 208 -7.62 0.13 -3.02
C ARG A 208 -7.17 -1.26 -3.39
N GLN A 209 -8.09 -2.09 -3.86
CA GLN A 209 -7.79 -3.48 -4.19
C GLN A 209 -6.94 -3.58 -5.46
N THR A 210 -7.15 -2.70 -6.45
CA THR A 210 -6.25 -2.56 -7.62
C THR A 210 -4.81 -2.32 -7.16
N PHE A 211 -4.62 -1.43 -6.20
CA PHE A 211 -3.31 -1.17 -5.61
C PHE A 211 -2.78 -2.39 -4.84
N ILE A 212 -3.58 -2.99 -3.94
CA ILE A 212 -3.21 -4.15 -3.11
C ILE A 212 -2.75 -5.33 -3.96
N TYR A 213 -3.55 -5.73 -4.95
CA TYR A 213 -3.26 -6.89 -5.81
C TYR A 213 -2.15 -6.62 -6.84
N SER A 214 -1.82 -5.36 -7.12
CA SER A 214 -0.57 -5.02 -7.82
C SER A 214 0.66 -5.07 -6.89
N SER A 215 0.47 -4.79 -5.60
CA SER A 215 1.57 -4.66 -4.62
C SER A 215 2.14 -6.01 -4.22
N ILE A 216 1.29 -6.99 -3.95
CA ILE A 216 1.74 -8.34 -3.54
C ILE A 216 2.73 -8.96 -4.54
N PRO A 217 2.39 -9.12 -5.85
CA PRO A 217 3.34 -9.67 -6.81
C PRO A 217 4.56 -8.76 -6.98
N PHE A 218 4.39 -7.44 -7.01
CA PHE A 218 5.52 -6.51 -7.12
C PHE A 218 6.58 -6.74 -6.04
N LEU A 219 6.13 -6.92 -4.79
CA LEU A 219 7.00 -7.17 -3.63
C LEU A 219 7.61 -8.58 -3.68
N ARG A 220 6.78 -9.60 -3.94
CA ARG A 220 7.24 -11.00 -3.96
C ARG A 220 8.22 -11.28 -5.09
N ASP A 221 7.97 -10.75 -6.29
CA ASP A 221 8.84 -10.93 -7.46
C ASP A 221 10.22 -10.31 -7.26
N ARG A 222 10.31 -9.27 -6.41
CA ARG A 222 11.55 -8.58 -6.05
C ARG A 222 12.11 -8.98 -4.69
N ASN A 223 11.53 -10.02 -4.07
CA ASN A 223 11.97 -10.57 -2.79
C ASN A 223 11.92 -9.60 -1.59
N PHE A 224 11.04 -8.59 -1.64
CA PHE A 224 10.76 -7.71 -0.50
C PHE A 224 10.00 -8.46 0.60
N ASP A 225 10.26 -8.09 1.84
CA ASP A 225 9.66 -8.65 3.04
C ASP A 225 8.41 -7.86 3.49
N GLY A 226 8.08 -6.74 2.85
CA GLY A 226 6.92 -5.93 3.23
C GLY A 226 6.78 -4.60 2.49
N LEU A 227 5.75 -3.85 2.87
CA LEU A 227 5.38 -2.55 2.33
C LEU A 227 5.33 -1.51 3.46
N ASP A 228 5.92 -0.35 3.22
CA ASP A 228 5.85 0.83 4.09
C ASP A 228 5.03 1.94 3.42
N MET A 229 4.02 2.45 4.12
CA MET A 229 3.10 3.48 3.63
C MET A 229 3.54 4.87 4.09
N ASP A 230 3.97 5.71 3.17
CA ASP A 230 4.44 7.07 3.47
C ASP A 230 3.56 8.14 2.82
N TRP A 231 2.30 8.23 3.29
CA TRP A 231 1.36 9.27 2.85
C TRP A 231 1.54 10.52 3.71
N GLU A 232 2.08 11.58 3.09
CA GLU A 232 2.36 12.86 3.73
C GLU A 232 1.41 14.01 3.29
N TYR A 233 0.26 14.29 3.91
CA TYR A 233 -0.44 13.52 4.95
C TYR A 233 -1.92 13.35 4.56
N PRO A 234 -2.61 12.28 5.02
CA PRO A 234 -4.06 12.19 4.96
C PRO A 234 -4.68 13.36 5.71
N LYS A 235 -5.72 13.98 5.15
CA LYS A 235 -6.38 15.14 5.75
C LYS A 235 -7.89 15.15 5.52
N GLY A 236 -8.64 15.30 6.61
CA GLY A 236 -10.09 15.38 6.60
C GLY A 236 -10.75 14.02 6.84
N SER A 237 -12.08 14.03 6.96
CA SER A 237 -12.85 12.84 7.37
C SER A 237 -12.72 11.66 6.42
N ASP A 238 -12.62 11.94 5.11
CA ASP A 238 -12.63 10.90 4.08
C ASP A 238 -11.26 10.24 3.97
N ASP A 239 -10.18 11.02 3.86
CA ASP A 239 -8.80 10.50 3.88
C ASP A 239 -8.54 9.67 5.14
N LYS A 240 -8.97 10.17 6.32
CA LYS A 240 -8.80 9.47 7.60
C LYS A 240 -9.47 8.09 7.59
N LYS A 241 -10.70 7.99 7.10
CA LYS A 241 -11.42 6.70 6.99
C LYS A 241 -10.80 5.81 5.91
N ASN A 242 -10.47 6.38 4.76
CA ASN A 242 -9.94 5.64 3.62
C ASN A 242 -8.54 5.10 3.87
N PHE A 243 -7.71 5.81 4.63
CA PHE A 243 -6.41 5.30 5.06
C PHE A 243 -6.54 4.08 5.97
N VAL A 244 -7.46 4.11 6.93
CA VAL A 244 -7.78 2.93 7.76
C VAL A 244 -8.26 1.75 6.91
N LEU A 245 -9.17 1.99 5.97
CA LEU A 245 -9.67 0.94 5.08
C LEU A 245 -8.57 0.36 4.19
N LEU A 246 -7.65 1.20 3.71
CA LEU A 246 -6.49 0.75 2.94
C LEU A 246 -5.55 -0.12 3.77
N LEU A 247 -5.17 0.30 4.97
CA LEU A 247 -4.31 -0.48 5.85
C LEU A 247 -4.96 -1.80 6.27
N LYS A 248 -6.25 -1.76 6.59
CA LYS A 248 -7.05 -2.94 6.88
C LYS A 248 -6.99 -3.95 5.74
N GLU A 249 -7.34 -3.50 4.54
CA GLU A 249 -7.44 -4.37 3.36
C GLU A 249 -6.06 -4.88 2.91
N LEU A 250 -4.99 -4.09 3.03
CA LEU A 250 -3.59 -4.53 2.83
C LEU A 250 -3.22 -5.63 3.83
N ARG A 251 -3.50 -5.43 5.13
CA ARG A 251 -3.18 -6.40 6.17
C ARG A 251 -3.92 -7.72 5.96
N GLU A 252 -5.21 -7.66 5.68
CA GLU A 252 -6.03 -8.84 5.36
C GLU A 252 -5.48 -9.59 4.15
N ALA A 253 -5.09 -8.87 3.09
CA ALA A 253 -4.52 -9.45 1.89
C ALA A 253 -3.14 -10.11 2.14
N PHE A 254 -2.27 -9.49 2.94
CA PHE A 254 -0.98 -10.07 3.29
C PHE A 254 -1.11 -11.31 4.18
N GLU A 255 -2.03 -11.31 5.16
CA GLU A 255 -2.32 -12.49 5.98
C GLU A 255 -2.84 -13.66 5.14
N ALA A 256 -3.76 -13.39 4.20
CA ALA A 256 -4.32 -14.41 3.33
C ALA A 256 -3.29 -14.97 2.34
N GLU A 257 -2.50 -14.11 1.70
CA GLU A 257 -1.43 -14.56 0.79
C GLU A 257 -0.42 -15.46 1.51
N ALA A 258 -0.01 -15.09 2.73
CA ALA A 258 0.96 -15.85 3.51
C ALA A 258 0.50 -17.28 3.78
N GLN A 259 -0.80 -17.46 4.10
CA GLN A 259 -1.41 -18.77 4.32
C GLN A 259 -1.46 -19.59 3.01
N GLU A 260 -1.76 -18.93 1.90
CA GLU A 260 -1.90 -19.58 0.59
C GLU A 260 -0.56 -20.05 0.02
N VAL A 261 0.46 -19.19 0.03
CA VAL A 261 1.79 -19.53 -0.52
C VAL A 261 2.73 -20.16 0.50
N LYS A 262 2.30 -20.28 1.76
CA LYS A 262 3.09 -20.83 2.89
C LYS A 262 4.45 -20.15 3.06
N LYS A 263 4.49 -18.83 2.88
CA LYS A 263 5.66 -17.98 3.12
C LYS A 263 5.42 -17.06 4.31
N PRO A 264 6.47 -16.51 4.95
CA PRO A 264 6.29 -15.46 5.94
C PRO A 264 5.45 -14.32 5.38
N ARG A 265 4.51 -13.83 6.18
CA ARG A 265 3.64 -12.72 5.82
C ARG A 265 4.48 -11.48 5.49
N LEU A 266 4.06 -10.76 4.45
CA LEU A 266 4.59 -9.42 4.16
C LEU A 266 4.32 -8.46 5.33
N LEU A 267 5.35 -7.77 5.80
CA LEU A 267 5.21 -6.73 6.80
C LEU A 267 4.44 -5.54 6.23
N LEU A 268 3.65 -4.87 7.08
CA LEU A 268 2.97 -3.63 6.75
C LEU A 268 3.31 -2.56 7.79
N THR A 269 3.95 -1.49 7.35
CA THR A 269 4.39 -0.39 8.21
C THR A 269 3.93 0.95 7.62
N ALA A 270 4.08 2.03 8.38
CA ALA A 270 3.83 3.38 7.87
C ALA A 270 4.74 4.40 8.53
N ALA A 271 5.16 5.40 7.76
CA ALA A 271 5.75 6.63 8.26
C ALA A 271 4.64 7.62 8.64
N VAL A 272 4.73 8.21 9.84
CA VAL A 272 3.65 9.01 10.42
C VAL A 272 4.15 10.31 11.07
N PRO A 273 3.33 11.39 11.04
CA PRO A 273 3.78 12.72 11.44
C PRO A 273 3.84 12.91 12.95
N VAL A 274 4.59 13.93 13.35
CA VAL A 274 4.70 14.39 14.73
C VAL A 274 3.80 15.58 15.07
N GLY A 275 3.38 16.36 14.07
CA GLY A 275 2.53 17.54 14.27
C GLY A 275 1.11 17.19 14.77
N PRO A 276 0.64 17.74 15.90
CA PRO A 276 -0.67 17.40 16.47
C PRO A 276 -1.86 17.61 15.53
N ASP A 277 -1.82 18.65 14.70
CA ASP A 277 -2.90 18.94 13.74
C ASP A 277 -2.96 17.93 12.59
N ASN A 278 -1.81 17.45 12.10
CA ASN A 278 -1.74 16.39 11.10
C ASN A 278 -2.28 15.08 11.67
N VAL A 279 -1.88 14.72 12.89
CA VAL A 279 -2.35 13.50 13.57
C VAL A 279 -3.86 13.55 13.78
N ARG A 280 -4.39 14.64 14.34
CA ARG A 280 -5.83 14.82 14.58
C ARG A 280 -6.64 14.78 13.29
N GLY A 281 -6.15 15.44 12.25
CA GLY A 281 -6.84 15.61 10.97
C GLY A 281 -6.81 14.38 10.06
N GLY A 282 -5.81 13.51 10.20
CA GLY A 282 -5.53 12.43 9.25
C GLY A 282 -5.59 11.01 9.80
N TYR A 283 -5.44 10.81 11.12
CA TYR A 283 -5.14 9.50 11.67
C TYR A 283 -6.17 9.05 12.71
N ASP A 284 -6.72 7.85 12.51
CA ASP A 284 -7.41 7.09 13.55
C ASP A 284 -6.39 6.16 14.20
N VAL A 285 -5.65 6.69 15.19
CA VAL A 285 -4.44 6.06 15.74
C VAL A 285 -4.67 4.61 16.22
N PRO A 286 -5.74 4.27 16.99
CA PRO A 286 -6.00 2.89 17.39
C PRO A 286 -6.22 1.95 16.20
N ALA A 287 -7.00 2.38 15.20
CA ALA A 287 -7.29 1.57 14.03
C ALA A 287 -6.04 1.37 13.14
N VAL A 288 -5.28 2.45 12.92
CA VAL A 288 -4.00 2.41 12.19
C VAL A 288 -3.02 1.45 12.88
N ALA A 289 -2.80 1.62 14.19
CA ALA A 289 -1.89 0.76 14.96
C ALA A 289 -2.33 -0.71 15.02
N GLY A 290 -3.64 -0.98 14.88
CA GLY A 290 -4.19 -2.33 14.83
C GLY A 290 -3.76 -3.14 13.61
N TYR A 291 -3.52 -2.49 12.47
CA TYR A 291 -3.17 -3.18 11.22
C TYR A 291 -1.67 -3.21 10.91
N LEU A 292 -0.91 -2.24 11.44
CA LEU A 292 0.53 -2.14 11.20
C LEU A 292 1.34 -3.08 12.10
N ASP A 293 2.46 -3.58 11.59
CA ASP A 293 3.46 -4.33 12.35
C ASP A 293 4.26 -3.40 13.27
N PHE A 294 4.69 -2.26 12.75
CA PHE A 294 5.25 -1.15 13.51
C PHE A 294 5.01 0.18 12.78
N ILE A 295 5.23 1.28 13.50
CA ILE A 295 4.93 2.66 13.10
C ILE A 295 6.24 3.44 13.16
N ASN A 296 6.68 3.97 12.02
CA ASN A 296 7.86 4.83 11.90
C ASN A 296 7.44 6.27 12.20
N LEU A 297 7.67 6.75 13.42
CA LEU A 297 7.37 8.13 13.81
C LEU A 297 8.44 9.05 13.21
N MET A 298 8.08 9.97 12.32
CA MET A 298 9.00 10.91 11.67
C MET A 298 9.41 12.03 12.62
N ALA A 299 10.20 11.68 13.65
CA ALA A 299 10.59 12.55 14.74
C ALA A 299 11.75 13.49 14.38
N TYR A 300 11.54 14.22 13.28
CA TYR A 300 12.40 15.23 12.68
C TYR A 300 11.54 16.20 11.87
N ASP A 301 12.14 17.23 11.29
CA ASP A 301 11.44 18.34 10.65
C ASP A 301 10.41 19.01 11.57
N PHE A 302 10.71 19.07 12.88
CA PHE A 302 9.92 19.84 13.84
C PHE A 302 10.01 21.34 13.54
N HIS A 303 11.21 21.79 13.19
CA HIS A 303 11.52 23.17 12.83
C HIS A 303 12.38 23.23 11.57
N GLY A 304 12.27 24.34 10.83
CA GLY A 304 13.01 24.52 9.59
C GLY A 304 12.71 25.84 8.89
N LYS A 305 13.23 26.00 7.66
CA LYS A 305 13.19 27.26 6.88
C LYS A 305 11.80 27.86 6.63
N TRP A 306 10.71 27.15 6.93
CA TRP A 306 9.34 27.65 6.86
C TRP A 306 8.97 28.55 8.04
N GLU A 307 9.79 28.61 9.09
CA GLU A 307 9.67 29.48 10.25
C GLU A 307 10.55 30.74 10.13
N ARG A 308 10.30 31.73 10.99
CA ARG A 308 11.04 33.01 11.03
C ARG A 308 12.10 33.06 12.13
N GLU A 309 12.15 32.05 12.98
CA GLU A 309 13.18 31.91 14.01
C GLU A 309 13.90 30.57 13.84
N THR A 310 15.13 30.48 14.32
CA THR A 310 15.86 29.23 14.39
C THR A 310 15.14 28.24 15.33
N GLY A 311 15.09 26.99 14.92
CA GLY A 311 14.56 25.90 15.72
C GLY A 311 15.27 24.60 15.36
N HIS A 312 15.44 23.73 16.34
CA HIS A 312 16.17 22.49 16.13
C HIS A 312 15.39 21.49 15.27
N ASN A 313 16.06 20.75 14.38
CA ASN A 313 15.42 19.76 13.50
C ASN A 313 14.64 18.69 14.27
N ALA A 314 15.27 18.10 15.28
CA ALA A 314 14.74 16.99 16.07
C ALA A 314 15.07 17.07 17.57
N PRO A 315 14.59 18.09 18.30
CA PRO A 315 14.89 18.22 19.73
C PRO A 315 14.25 17.07 20.54
N LEU A 316 14.98 16.47 21.47
CA LEU A 316 14.43 15.41 22.32
C LEU A 316 13.33 15.97 23.23
N TYR A 317 13.61 17.11 23.85
CA TYR A 317 12.66 17.91 24.63
C TYR A 317 12.58 19.33 24.05
N ALA A 318 11.43 19.99 24.22
CA ALA A 318 11.29 21.37 23.78
C ALA A 318 12.04 22.34 24.72
N PRO A 319 12.68 23.41 24.20
CA PRO A 319 13.33 24.41 25.03
C PRO A 319 12.31 25.24 25.81
N SER A 320 12.71 25.74 26.97
CA SER A 320 11.89 26.57 27.86
C SER A 320 11.46 27.89 27.21
N SER A 321 12.25 28.37 26.26
CA SER A 321 12.00 29.58 25.46
C SER A 321 10.87 29.42 24.42
N ASP A 322 10.42 28.20 24.14
CA ASP A 322 9.31 27.97 23.22
C ASP A 322 7.97 28.48 23.78
N SER A 323 7.10 28.92 22.87
CA SER A 323 5.69 29.14 23.23
C SER A 323 5.01 27.82 23.62
N GLU A 324 3.92 27.89 24.40
CA GLU A 324 3.18 26.69 24.82
C GLU A 324 2.71 25.82 23.64
N TRP A 325 2.40 26.43 22.48
CA TRP A 325 2.08 25.66 21.29
C TRP A 325 3.32 24.96 20.70
N ARG A 326 4.46 25.67 20.59
CA ARG A 326 5.72 25.13 20.05
C ARG A 326 6.33 24.05 20.93
N LYS A 327 6.11 24.07 22.25
CA LYS A 327 6.53 23.01 23.17
C LYS A 327 6.00 21.60 22.83
N GLN A 328 4.98 21.51 21.98
CA GLN A 328 4.48 20.23 21.47
C GLN A 328 5.39 19.61 20.39
N LEU A 329 6.38 20.36 19.88
CA LEU A 329 7.25 19.99 18.77
C LEU A 329 8.59 19.42 19.27
N SER A 330 8.52 18.28 19.96
CA SER A 330 9.68 17.51 20.39
C SER A 330 9.44 16.01 20.24
N VAL A 331 10.53 15.22 20.20
CA VAL A 331 10.46 13.74 20.14
C VAL A 331 9.61 13.19 21.28
N ASP A 332 9.85 13.68 22.51
CA ASP A 332 9.15 13.22 23.71
C ASP A 332 7.63 13.49 23.63
N HIS A 333 7.25 14.72 23.28
CA HIS A 333 5.85 15.08 23.17
C HIS A 333 5.14 14.30 22.05
N ALA A 334 5.78 14.19 20.88
CA ALA A 334 5.19 13.51 19.74
C ALA A 334 4.95 12.02 20.03
N ALA A 335 5.94 11.32 20.57
CA ALA A 335 5.80 9.92 20.94
C ALA A 335 4.73 9.71 22.02
N SER A 336 4.73 10.58 23.05
CA SER A 336 3.72 10.56 24.12
C SER A 336 2.31 10.82 23.59
N MET A 337 2.15 11.72 22.62
CA MET A 337 0.87 11.96 21.96
C MET A 337 0.35 10.71 21.24
N TRP A 338 1.20 10.04 20.46
CA TRP A 338 0.81 8.80 19.76
C TRP A 338 0.39 7.71 20.75
N VAL A 339 1.12 7.53 21.85
CA VAL A 339 0.76 6.60 22.92
C VAL A 339 -0.58 6.98 23.55
N LYS A 340 -0.77 8.26 23.90
CA LYS A 340 -2.03 8.77 24.49
C LYS A 340 -3.23 8.56 23.57
N LEU A 341 -3.02 8.60 22.26
CA LEU A 341 -4.05 8.34 21.26
C LEU A 341 -4.29 6.85 20.99
N GLY A 342 -3.52 5.94 21.60
CA GLY A 342 -3.75 4.50 21.59
C GLY A 342 -2.74 3.67 20.80
N ALA A 343 -1.62 4.25 20.33
CA ALA A 343 -0.55 3.46 19.72
C ALA A 343 0.24 2.67 20.78
N PRO A 344 0.45 1.36 20.61
CA PRO A 344 1.31 0.57 21.49
C PRO A 344 2.77 1.02 21.41
N LYS A 345 3.45 1.15 22.57
CA LYS A 345 4.84 1.60 22.64
C LYS A 345 5.81 0.66 21.91
N ASP A 346 5.58 -0.64 22.03
CA ASP A 346 6.28 -1.74 21.37
C ASP A 346 6.10 -1.79 19.84
N LYS A 347 5.22 -0.93 19.29
CA LYS A 347 5.08 -0.69 17.85
C LYS A 347 5.66 0.64 17.37
N LEU A 348 5.95 1.60 18.26
CA LEU A 348 6.48 2.91 17.86
C LEU A 348 8.00 2.86 17.70
N VAL A 349 8.46 3.03 16.47
CA VAL A 349 9.88 3.15 16.09
C VAL A 349 10.18 4.63 15.85
N ILE A 350 11.15 5.19 16.57
CA ILE A 350 11.34 6.64 16.69
C ILE A 350 12.37 7.13 15.68
N GLY A 351 11.99 8.09 14.85
CA GLY A 351 12.84 8.65 13.79
C GLY A 351 14.05 9.43 14.31
N MET A 352 15.18 9.21 13.67
CA MET A 352 16.48 9.83 13.93
C MET A 352 16.98 10.41 12.60
N PRO A 353 17.14 11.73 12.49
CA PRO A 353 17.66 12.33 11.28
C PRO A 353 19.19 12.24 11.25
N THR A 354 19.76 11.79 10.15
CA THR A 354 21.21 11.93 9.87
C THR A 354 21.45 13.18 9.02
N TYR A 355 20.73 14.24 9.33
CA TYR A 355 20.78 15.54 8.65
C TYR A 355 20.36 16.64 9.63
N GLY A 356 20.70 17.88 9.29
CA GLY A 356 20.27 19.07 10.00
C GLY A 356 19.40 19.97 9.15
N ARG A 357 18.52 20.75 9.82
CA ARG A 357 17.80 21.86 9.19
C ARG A 357 18.56 23.15 9.44
N THR A 358 18.68 23.96 8.39
CA THR A 358 19.56 25.14 8.41
C THR A 358 18.80 26.45 8.23
N PHE A 359 19.35 27.50 8.82
CA PHE A 359 18.85 28.87 8.76
C PHE A 359 19.99 29.84 8.44
N THR A 360 19.64 30.96 7.81
CA THR A 360 20.50 32.15 7.74
C THR A 360 20.02 33.14 8.81
N LEU A 361 20.84 33.41 9.81
CA LEU A 361 20.54 34.33 10.93
C LEU A 361 20.30 35.75 10.41
N ALA A 362 19.36 36.47 11.01
CA ALA A 362 19.16 37.89 10.72
C ALA A 362 20.26 38.76 11.36
N ASP A 363 20.82 38.32 12.48
CA ASP A 363 21.99 38.90 13.15
C ASP A 363 22.91 37.78 13.61
N LYS A 364 24.14 37.74 13.10
CA LYS A 364 25.15 36.72 13.45
C LYS A 364 25.52 36.71 14.95
N ASN A 365 25.28 37.80 15.67
CA ASN A 365 25.54 37.87 17.11
C ASN A 365 24.38 37.26 17.94
N ASN A 366 23.22 37.04 17.33
CA ASN A 366 22.09 36.36 17.93
C ASN A 366 21.92 34.98 17.28
N PHE A 367 22.61 33.99 17.83
CA PHE A 367 22.76 32.65 17.24
C PHE A 367 22.17 31.52 18.10
N ARG A 368 21.48 31.86 19.19
CA ARG A 368 20.80 30.89 20.05
C ARG A 368 19.58 30.29 19.36
N VAL A 369 19.01 29.24 19.95
CA VAL A 369 17.69 28.75 19.53
C VAL A 369 16.66 29.89 19.65
N ASN A 370 15.67 29.92 18.77
CA ASN A 370 14.65 30.97 18.66
C ASN A 370 15.19 32.36 18.27
N ALA A 371 16.40 32.41 17.69
CA ALA A 371 16.93 33.65 17.11
C ALA A 371 16.24 33.98 15.77
N PRO A 372 15.99 35.26 15.45
CA PRO A 372 15.41 35.63 14.16
C PRO A 372 16.27 35.17 12.98
N ALA A 373 15.62 34.59 11.96
CA ALA A 373 16.23 34.12 10.73
C ALA A 373 15.66 34.85 9.51
N SER A 374 16.50 35.05 8.50
CA SER A 374 16.12 35.64 7.21
C SER A 374 15.60 34.60 6.21
N GLY A 375 15.84 33.32 6.48
CA GLY A 375 15.39 32.20 5.66
C GLY A 375 16.21 30.94 5.92
N GLY A 376 16.13 29.97 5.00
CA GLY A 376 16.95 28.76 5.05
C GLY A 376 18.44 29.05 4.90
N GLY A 377 19.28 28.20 5.48
CA GLY A 377 20.72 28.24 5.26
C GLY A 377 21.09 27.90 3.81
N LYS A 378 22.34 28.19 3.45
CA LYS A 378 22.88 27.89 2.12
C LYS A 378 22.84 26.38 1.86
N ALA A 379 22.68 26.02 0.58
CA ALA A 379 22.69 24.63 0.15
C ALA A 379 24.08 24.03 0.32
N GLY A 380 24.16 22.79 0.80
CA GLY A 380 25.40 22.02 0.86
C GLY A 380 25.91 21.61 -0.52
N ASP A 381 27.21 21.30 -0.60
CA ASP A 381 27.89 20.94 -1.85
C ASP A 381 27.38 19.62 -2.46
N TYR A 382 26.87 18.71 -1.62
CA TYR A 382 26.47 17.36 -2.01
C TYR A 382 24.96 17.19 -2.05
N THR A 383 24.24 17.65 -1.01
CA THR A 383 22.78 17.53 -0.93
C THR A 383 22.06 18.57 -1.79
N LYS A 384 22.69 19.73 -2.01
CA LYS A 384 22.23 20.80 -2.92
C LYS A 384 20.82 21.34 -2.63
N GLU A 385 20.39 21.29 -1.37
CA GLU A 385 19.11 21.85 -0.94
C GLU A 385 19.34 22.96 0.11
N GLY A 386 18.86 24.18 -0.17
CA GLY A 386 18.90 25.26 0.82
C GLY A 386 17.96 24.98 1.99
N GLY A 387 18.42 25.20 3.23
CA GLY A 387 17.71 24.84 4.45
C GLY A 387 17.95 23.41 4.94
N PHE A 388 18.90 22.68 4.35
CA PHE A 388 19.17 21.27 4.63
C PHE A 388 20.66 20.96 4.48
N LEU A 389 21.24 20.16 5.39
CA LEU A 389 22.59 19.61 5.27
C LEU A 389 22.61 18.16 5.77
N ALA A 390 23.25 17.25 5.04
CA ALA A 390 23.53 15.91 5.55
C ALA A 390 24.48 15.98 6.77
N TYR A 391 24.48 14.96 7.64
CA TYR A 391 25.37 14.94 8.80
C TYR A 391 26.86 15.07 8.40
N TYR A 392 27.28 14.41 7.32
CA TYR A 392 28.64 14.56 6.80
C TYR A 392 28.96 16.00 6.32
N GLU A 393 27.97 16.78 5.86
CA GLU A 393 28.15 18.20 5.51
C GLU A 393 28.28 19.07 6.76
N VAL A 394 27.53 18.74 7.82
CA VAL A 394 27.69 19.40 9.13
C VAL A 394 29.07 19.10 9.72
N CYS A 395 29.58 17.88 9.56
CA CYS A 395 30.95 17.54 9.94
C CYS A 395 32.00 18.38 9.20
N ASP A 396 31.86 18.57 7.88
CA ASP A 396 32.75 19.46 7.12
C ASP A 396 32.69 20.90 7.66
N MET A 397 31.48 21.41 7.93
CA MET A 397 31.26 22.75 8.53
C MET A 397 31.95 22.88 9.90
N LEU A 398 31.82 21.90 10.78
CA LEU A 398 32.48 21.86 12.09
C LEU A 398 34.00 21.83 11.95
N ARG A 399 34.54 20.99 11.08
CA ARG A 399 35.99 20.90 10.82
C ARG A 399 36.55 22.14 10.14
N ALA A 400 35.72 22.93 9.46
CA ALA A 400 36.07 24.23 8.91
C ALA A 400 36.02 25.38 9.94
N GLY A 401 35.81 25.08 11.23
CA GLY A 401 35.89 26.04 12.32
C GLY A 401 34.54 26.61 12.77
N ALA A 402 33.42 25.99 12.39
CA ALA A 402 32.12 26.35 12.97
C ALA A 402 32.10 26.11 14.49
N THR A 403 31.35 26.96 15.19
CA THR A 403 31.17 26.85 16.64
C THR A 403 30.15 25.74 16.92
N TYR A 404 30.50 24.80 17.78
CA TYR A 404 29.60 23.76 18.28
C TYR A 404 28.93 24.22 19.58
N ILE A 405 27.61 24.13 19.66
CA ILE A 405 26.85 24.43 20.85
C ILE A 405 26.02 23.21 21.23
N TRP A 406 26.08 22.83 22.50
CA TRP A 406 25.20 21.81 23.06
C TRP A 406 24.11 22.47 23.88
N ASP A 407 22.85 22.15 23.57
CA ASP A 407 21.70 22.58 24.34
C ASP A 407 21.33 21.52 25.40
N GLU A 408 21.44 21.88 26.67
CA GLU A 408 21.16 20.96 27.77
C GLU A 408 19.66 20.74 28.02
N GLU A 409 18.76 21.61 27.58
CA GLU A 409 17.31 21.39 27.71
C GLU A 409 16.84 20.44 26.61
N MET A 410 17.19 20.74 25.36
CA MET A 410 16.76 19.97 24.20
C MET A 410 17.51 18.64 24.02
N LYS A 411 18.66 18.47 24.68
CA LYS A 411 19.59 17.32 24.58
C LYS A 411 20.08 17.05 23.16
N VAL A 412 20.38 18.12 22.43
CA VAL A 412 20.82 18.09 21.02
C VAL A 412 21.81 19.22 20.75
N PRO A 413 22.70 19.06 19.75
CA PRO A 413 23.62 20.12 19.35
C PRO A 413 23.04 21.05 18.28
N TYR A 414 23.66 22.21 18.12
CA TYR A 414 23.58 23.00 16.89
C TYR A 414 24.96 23.61 16.58
N ALA A 415 25.19 23.96 15.32
CA ALA A 415 26.44 24.56 14.88
C ALA A 415 26.20 25.91 14.19
N VAL A 416 27.17 26.81 14.35
CA VAL A 416 27.11 28.19 13.83
C VAL A 416 28.42 28.56 13.14
N GLN A 417 28.33 29.02 11.89
CA GLN A 417 29.45 29.57 11.14
C GLN A 417 29.01 30.86 10.47
N ASP A 418 29.58 32.00 10.88
CA ASP A 418 29.13 33.33 10.49
C ASP A 418 27.63 33.53 10.74
N ASP A 419 26.84 33.70 9.69
CA ASP A 419 25.38 33.84 9.72
C ASP A 419 24.64 32.51 9.46
N GLN A 420 25.35 31.40 9.30
CA GLN A 420 24.76 30.09 9.04
C GLN A 420 24.57 29.32 10.33
N TRP A 421 23.35 28.83 10.54
CA TRP A 421 22.95 28.05 11.72
C TRP A 421 22.40 26.69 11.27
N VAL A 422 22.79 25.62 11.96
CA VAL A 422 22.27 24.26 11.70
C VAL A 422 21.95 23.52 13.00
N GLY A 423 20.71 23.05 13.15
CA GLY A 423 20.30 22.14 14.21
C GLY A 423 20.31 20.71 13.68
N PHE A 424 21.10 19.83 14.28
CA PHE A 424 21.43 18.49 13.79
C PHE A 424 21.56 17.48 14.94
N ASP A 425 21.69 16.20 14.62
CA ASP A 425 21.99 15.16 15.59
C ASP A 425 23.45 14.68 15.46
N ASP A 426 24.12 14.47 16.60
CA ASP A 426 25.47 13.91 16.70
C ASP A 426 25.46 12.61 17.53
N GLU A 427 26.62 11.96 17.73
CA GLU A 427 26.68 10.73 18.52
C GLU A 427 26.14 10.92 19.95
N ARG A 428 26.36 12.11 20.56
CA ARG A 428 25.90 12.41 21.93
C ARG A 428 24.38 12.49 21.99
N SER A 429 23.74 13.22 21.09
CA SER A 429 22.27 13.32 21.06
C SER A 429 21.64 11.98 20.68
N ILE A 430 22.22 11.24 19.73
CA ILE A 430 21.75 9.92 19.35
C ILE A 430 21.80 8.96 20.54
N ARG A 431 22.91 8.88 21.29
CA ARG A 431 22.99 8.01 22.48
C ARG A 431 21.98 8.39 23.55
N ASN A 432 21.78 9.69 23.79
CA ASN A 432 20.74 10.16 24.71
C ASN A 432 19.33 9.72 24.26
N LYS A 433 19.03 9.82 22.96
CA LYS A 433 17.75 9.37 22.40
C LYS A 433 17.59 7.85 22.48
N MET A 434 18.66 7.08 22.30
CA MET A 434 18.61 5.61 22.47
C MET A 434 18.34 5.21 23.91
N GLN A 435 18.94 5.92 24.88
CA GLN A 435 18.63 5.71 26.29
C GLN A 435 17.17 6.06 26.60
N TRP A 436 16.68 7.20 26.10
CA TRP A 436 15.27 7.57 26.24
C TRP A 436 14.31 6.55 25.59
N ILE A 437 14.66 5.95 24.43
CA ILE A 437 13.89 4.85 23.82
C ILE A 437 13.80 3.65 24.77
N LYS A 438 14.94 3.26 25.37
CA LYS A 438 15.00 2.14 26.33
C LYS A 438 14.16 2.43 27.56
N ASP A 439 14.33 3.60 28.17
CA ASP A 439 13.64 4.01 29.40
C ASP A 439 12.12 4.10 29.22
N ASN A 440 11.67 4.47 28.02
CA ASN A 440 10.24 4.60 27.71
C ASN A 440 9.61 3.34 27.12
N GLY A 441 10.39 2.31 26.77
CA GLY A 441 9.91 1.04 26.23
C GLY A 441 9.42 1.12 24.77
N PHE A 442 10.02 1.97 23.95
CA PHE A 442 9.68 2.08 22.52
C PHE A 442 10.31 0.96 21.68
N ALA A 443 9.78 0.71 20.49
CA ALA A 443 10.14 -0.44 19.66
C ALA A 443 11.57 -0.40 19.07
N GLY A 444 12.17 0.79 18.99
CA GLY A 444 13.50 1.00 18.43
C GLY A 444 13.66 2.35 17.73
N ALA A 445 14.69 2.45 16.89
CA ALA A 445 15.04 3.65 16.13
C ALA A 445 14.82 3.47 14.63
N MET A 446 14.30 4.49 13.98
CA MET A 446 14.19 4.63 12.53
C MET A 446 15.18 5.71 12.07
N VAL A 447 15.78 5.55 10.90
CA VAL A 447 16.82 6.45 10.40
C VAL A 447 16.40 7.01 9.04
N TRP A 448 16.29 8.33 8.98
CA TRP A 448 16.26 9.09 7.73
C TRP A 448 17.58 9.87 7.61
N THR A 449 18.60 9.37 6.90
CA THR A 449 18.67 8.16 6.05
C THR A 449 20.03 7.47 6.21
N VAL A 450 20.14 6.22 5.74
CA VAL A 450 21.44 5.51 5.78
C VAL A 450 22.54 6.20 4.97
N ASP A 451 22.16 6.93 3.92
CA ASP A 451 23.09 7.55 2.97
C ASP A 451 23.60 8.94 3.40
N MET A 452 23.16 9.47 4.54
CA MET A 452 23.59 10.78 5.05
C MET A 452 24.43 10.72 6.33
N ASP A 453 24.63 9.52 6.90
CA ASP A 453 25.65 9.30 7.94
C ASP A 453 27.07 9.39 7.33
N ASP A 454 28.13 9.41 8.14
CA ASP A 454 29.52 9.28 7.64
C ASP A 454 29.81 7.82 7.27
N PHE A 455 29.20 7.36 6.18
CA PHE A 455 29.21 5.97 5.73
C PHE A 455 30.60 5.51 5.26
N THR A 456 31.48 6.44 4.86
CA THR A 456 32.88 6.13 4.53
C THR A 456 33.76 6.10 5.78
N GLY A 457 33.37 6.81 6.83
CA GLY A 457 34.09 6.95 8.10
C GLY A 457 35.30 7.89 8.02
N THR A 458 35.33 8.76 7.02
CA THR A 458 36.49 9.59 6.70
C THR A 458 36.22 11.09 6.83
N ILE A 459 34.96 11.51 6.94
CA ILE A 459 34.57 12.92 6.86
C ILE A 459 34.61 13.57 8.24
N CYS A 460 33.96 12.97 9.23
CA CYS A 460 33.84 13.55 10.56
C CYS A 460 35.15 13.47 11.38
N GLY A 461 36.10 12.63 10.96
CA GLY A 461 37.43 12.53 11.58
C GLY A 461 37.55 11.47 12.67
N GLY A 462 36.47 10.73 12.98
CA GLY A 462 36.45 9.65 13.95
C GLY A 462 37.00 8.31 13.44
N GLY A 463 37.25 8.17 12.13
CA GLY A 463 37.79 6.94 11.55
C GLY A 463 36.85 5.73 11.63
N VAL A 464 35.54 5.97 11.74
CA VAL A 464 34.51 4.93 11.93
C VAL A 464 33.39 5.12 10.91
N LYS A 465 33.06 4.06 10.18
CA LYS A 465 31.91 4.05 9.27
C LYS A 465 30.62 4.07 10.08
N TYR A 466 29.65 4.86 9.62
CA TYR A 466 28.32 4.98 10.23
C TYR A 466 28.39 5.34 11.73
N PRO A 467 29.00 6.48 12.12
CA PRO A 467 29.14 6.87 13.52
C PRO A 467 27.77 6.98 14.23
N LEU A 468 26.75 7.54 13.56
CA LEU A 468 25.43 7.74 14.15
C LEU A 468 24.65 6.42 14.22
N ILE A 469 24.47 5.74 13.09
CA ILE A 469 23.66 4.50 13.04
C ILE A 469 24.37 3.38 13.81
N GLY A 470 25.70 3.34 13.77
CA GLY A 470 26.51 2.46 14.60
C GLY A 470 26.29 2.68 16.10
N ALA A 471 26.20 3.94 16.55
CA ALA A 471 25.87 4.25 17.95
C ALA A 471 24.45 3.79 18.32
N MET A 472 23.48 3.94 17.42
CA MET A 472 22.12 3.40 17.63
C MET A 472 22.13 1.89 17.84
N ARG A 473 22.84 1.16 16.97
CA ARG A 473 22.98 -0.30 17.04
C ARG A 473 23.70 -0.74 18.32
N GLU A 474 24.74 -0.02 18.71
CA GLU A 474 25.49 -0.29 19.94
C GLU A 474 24.62 -0.13 21.18
N GLU A 475 23.88 0.99 21.30
CA GLU A 475 23.03 1.26 22.47
C GLU A 475 21.80 0.36 22.57
N LEU A 476 21.17 0.05 21.43
CA LEU A 476 19.92 -0.71 21.39
C LEU A 476 20.13 -2.22 21.32
N ARG A 477 21.25 -2.68 20.74
CA ARG A 477 21.49 -4.11 20.49
C ARG A 477 22.80 -4.63 21.07
N GLY A 478 23.61 -3.78 21.70
CA GLY A 478 24.87 -4.19 22.32
C GLY A 478 25.94 -4.64 21.33
N ILE A 479 25.81 -4.27 20.04
CA ILE A 479 26.77 -4.64 18.99
C ILE A 479 27.74 -3.47 18.79
N PRO A 480 29.02 -3.59 19.21
CA PRO A 480 29.97 -2.48 19.15
C PRO A 480 30.22 -2.00 17.72
N ARG A 481 30.62 -0.74 17.59
CA ARG A 481 31.21 -0.23 16.34
C ARG A 481 32.60 -0.85 16.11
N ALA A 482 33.01 -0.90 14.84
CA ALA A 482 34.29 -1.50 14.45
C ALA A 482 35.47 -0.90 15.24
N GLY A 483 36.34 -1.77 15.78
CA GLY A 483 37.54 -1.36 16.52
C GLY A 483 37.28 -0.68 17.87
N ASN A 484 36.08 -0.79 18.45
CA ASN A 484 35.67 -0.05 19.65
C ASN A 484 35.88 1.47 19.49
N ALA A 485 35.55 1.97 18.30
CA ALA A 485 35.67 3.39 17.97
C ALA A 485 34.95 4.27 19.01
N LYS A 486 35.59 5.39 19.35
CA LYS A 486 35.05 6.38 20.28
C LYS A 486 34.27 7.44 19.51
N ASP A 487 33.31 8.07 20.18
CA ASP A 487 32.58 9.21 19.63
C ASP A 487 33.50 10.41 19.45
N ILE A 488 33.16 11.27 18.49
CA ILE A 488 33.82 12.56 18.34
C ILE A 488 33.31 13.50 19.42
N ASP A 489 34.22 14.03 20.23
CA ASP A 489 33.90 15.08 21.20
C ASP A 489 34.02 16.45 20.51
N TRP A 490 32.96 16.86 19.82
CA TRP A 490 32.92 18.14 19.10
C TRP A 490 33.23 19.34 19.99
N SER A 491 32.92 19.27 21.30
CA SER A 491 33.24 20.34 22.24
C SER A 491 34.76 20.58 22.41
N LYS A 492 35.59 19.58 22.09
CA LYS A 492 37.06 19.65 22.11
C LYS A 492 37.68 19.86 20.73
N VAL A 493 36.96 19.54 19.66
CA VAL A 493 37.46 19.63 18.28
C VAL A 493 37.26 21.03 17.70
N THR A 494 36.20 21.73 18.12
CA THR A 494 35.86 23.05 17.61
C THR A 494 35.77 24.08 18.74
N ASN A 495 35.59 25.36 18.37
CA ASN A 495 35.17 26.37 19.33
C ASN A 495 33.81 25.95 19.90
N SER A 496 33.70 25.84 21.21
CA SER A 496 32.47 25.40 21.85
C SER A 496 31.98 26.36 22.91
N VAL A 497 30.66 26.57 22.94
CA VAL A 497 29.99 27.38 23.94
C VAL A 497 28.94 26.50 24.61
N SER A 498 28.90 26.48 25.94
CA SER A 498 27.79 25.85 26.67
C SER A 498 26.63 26.83 26.75
N ASP A 499 25.46 26.45 26.28
CA ASP A 499 24.26 27.22 26.55
C ASP A 499 23.79 26.95 27.99
N LYS A 500 24.09 27.87 28.92
CA LYS A 500 23.52 27.87 30.27
C LYS A 500 22.61 29.09 30.38
N ASP A 501 21.32 28.86 30.55
CA ASP A 501 20.34 29.94 30.64
C ASP A 501 20.50 30.75 31.93
N GLU A 502 20.37 32.07 31.79
CA GLU A 502 20.05 33.00 32.88
C GLU A 502 18.58 32.84 33.28
N PRO A 503 18.24 32.89 34.59
CA PRO A 503 16.88 32.74 35.06
C PRO A 503 16.02 33.95 34.68
N LYS A 504 15.02 33.75 33.80
CA LYS A 504 14.02 34.77 33.47
C LYS A 504 12.78 34.70 34.40
N PRO A 505 12.17 35.86 34.71
CA PRO A 505 11.17 35.98 35.78
C PRO A 505 9.83 35.33 35.45
N SER A 506 9.12 34.95 36.53
CA SER A 506 7.89 34.17 36.56
C SER A 506 6.76 34.75 35.69
N PRO A 507 6.02 33.92 34.92
CA PRO A 507 4.90 34.37 34.12
C PRO A 507 3.74 34.95 34.95
N ILE A 508 3.20 36.07 34.50
CA ILE A 508 1.98 36.69 35.03
C ILE A 508 0.78 35.81 34.63
N LYS A 509 0.08 35.28 35.64
CA LYS A 509 -1.13 34.46 35.47
C LYS A 509 -2.31 35.34 35.08
N ILE A 510 -2.89 35.09 33.91
CA ILE A 510 -4.23 35.57 33.55
C ILE A 510 -5.23 34.44 33.83
N SER A 511 -6.25 34.77 34.63
CA SER A 511 -7.29 33.85 35.09
C SER A 511 -8.23 33.40 33.96
N VAL A 512 -8.49 32.09 33.91
CA VAL A 512 -9.35 31.37 32.93
C VAL A 512 -10.86 31.63 33.17
N SER A 513 -11.21 32.62 33.99
CA SER A 513 -12.60 32.94 34.36
C SER A 513 -13.36 33.80 33.33
N ASP A 514 -12.70 34.38 32.32
CA ASP A 514 -13.34 35.28 31.36
C ASP A 514 -13.75 34.64 30.02
N LEU A 515 -13.41 33.36 29.78
CA LEU A 515 -13.73 32.66 28.53
C LEU A 515 -14.94 31.70 28.61
N LEU A 516 -15.54 31.52 29.79
CA LEU A 516 -16.60 30.53 30.01
C LEU A 516 -18.05 31.08 29.99
N ASN A 517 -18.27 32.35 29.62
CA ASN A 517 -19.61 32.97 29.61
C ASN A 517 -20.27 33.15 28.22
N ARG A 518 -19.80 32.47 27.17
CA ARG A 518 -20.47 32.49 25.85
C ARG A 518 -20.59 31.10 25.22
N ALA A 519 -21.46 30.26 25.78
CA ALA A 519 -22.12 29.18 25.05
C ALA A 519 -23.38 28.73 25.79
N LYS A 520 -24.56 29.23 25.38
CA LYS A 520 -25.86 28.64 25.74
C LYS A 520 -26.41 27.84 24.55
N PRO A 521 -26.87 26.59 24.74
CA PRO A 521 -27.46 25.79 23.68
C PRO A 521 -28.93 26.15 23.45
N GLN A 522 -29.32 26.43 22.20
CA GLN A 522 -30.72 26.47 21.80
C GLN A 522 -31.16 25.10 21.28
N ARG A 523 -32.15 24.55 21.98
CA ARG A 523 -32.95 23.38 21.62
C ARG A 523 -33.90 23.79 20.48
N LYS A 524 -33.79 23.16 19.31
CA LYS A 524 -34.82 23.21 18.26
C LYS A 524 -35.47 21.84 18.08
N GLN A 525 -36.79 21.91 17.96
CA GLN A 525 -37.74 20.82 17.96
C GLN A 525 -37.60 19.88 16.77
N SER A 526 -37.90 18.61 17.03
CA SER A 526 -38.13 17.55 16.06
C SER A 526 -39.35 17.85 15.21
N THR A 527 -39.19 17.91 13.89
CA THR A 527 -40.28 17.80 12.92
C THR A 527 -40.25 16.41 12.27
N ALA A 528 -41.45 15.86 12.13
CA ALA A 528 -41.73 14.47 11.79
C ALA A 528 -41.24 14.07 10.39
N LEU A 529 -40.74 12.83 10.29
CA LEU A 529 -40.46 12.15 9.04
C LEU A 529 -41.79 11.77 8.35
N ALA A 530 -41.99 12.26 7.14
CA ALA A 530 -42.98 11.75 6.22
C ALA A 530 -42.43 10.50 5.53
N THR A 531 -43.14 9.39 5.69
CA THR A 531 -42.88 8.10 5.04
C THR A 531 -43.24 8.17 3.56
N ALA A 532 -42.24 8.08 2.69
CA ALA A 532 -42.45 7.81 1.26
C ALA A 532 -42.59 6.30 1.06
N ALA A 533 -43.70 5.87 0.48
CA ALA A 533 -43.89 4.50 0.00
C ALA A 533 -42.94 4.21 -1.18
N PRO A 534 -42.50 2.95 -1.37
CA PRO A 534 -41.71 2.60 -2.53
C PRO A 534 -42.61 2.67 -3.77
N ALA A 535 -42.31 3.58 -4.68
CA ALA A 535 -42.82 3.51 -6.04
C ALA A 535 -42.34 2.20 -6.66
N VAL A 536 -43.28 1.34 -7.03
CA VAL A 536 -43.01 0.19 -7.89
C VAL A 536 -42.65 0.78 -9.25
N ASP A 537 -41.36 0.76 -9.56
CA ASP A 537 -40.86 1.16 -10.87
C ASP A 537 -41.50 0.24 -11.92
N SER A 538 -42.32 0.80 -12.81
CA SER A 538 -42.80 0.10 -13.98
C SER A 538 -41.58 -0.13 -14.87
N ASN A 539 -40.94 -1.28 -14.71
CA ASN A 539 -39.71 -1.66 -15.37
C ASN A 539 -39.96 -1.82 -16.88
N SER A 540 -40.09 -0.72 -17.61
CA SER A 540 -40.36 -0.64 -19.05
C SER A 540 -39.09 -0.81 -19.88
N ARG A 541 -38.13 -1.60 -19.38
CA ARG A 541 -36.93 -1.92 -20.16
C ARG A 541 -37.34 -2.74 -21.38
N PRO A 542 -36.89 -2.38 -22.59
CA PRO A 542 -37.11 -3.20 -23.78
C PRO A 542 -36.65 -4.63 -23.55
N ALA A 543 -37.40 -5.60 -24.11
CA ALA A 543 -37.03 -7.00 -24.03
C ALA A 543 -35.61 -7.22 -24.60
N GLN A 544 -34.84 -8.09 -23.94
CA GLN A 544 -33.48 -8.44 -24.34
C GLN A 544 -33.46 -9.87 -24.88
N VAL A 545 -32.69 -10.09 -25.95
CA VAL A 545 -32.47 -11.42 -26.54
C VAL A 545 -30.98 -11.72 -26.42
N LEU A 546 -30.64 -12.71 -25.60
CA LEU A 546 -29.27 -13.14 -25.29
C LEU A 546 -28.97 -14.42 -26.06
N CYS A 547 -27.97 -14.38 -26.95
CA CYS A 547 -27.63 -15.48 -27.84
C CYS A 547 -26.24 -16.03 -27.49
N TYR A 548 -26.19 -17.31 -27.11
CA TYR A 548 -24.92 -18.00 -26.85
C TYR A 548 -24.24 -18.44 -28.14
N VAL A 549 -22.96 -18.10 -28.30
CA VAL A 549 -22.09 -18.58 -29.37
C VAL A 549 -21.03 -19.46 -28.73
N THR A 550 -21.09 -20.76 -29.01
CA THR A 550 -20.19 -21.75 -28.39
C THR A 550 -18.88 -21.86 -29.18
N ASN A 551 -17.74 -21.90 -28.50
CA ASN A 551 -16.42 -21.93 -29.12
C ASN A 551 -16.14 -23.23 -29.88
N TRP A 552 -16.86 -24.31 -29.56
CA TRP A 552 -16.79 -25.58 -30.30
C TRP A 552 -17.69 -25.61 -31.55
N SER A 553 -18.59 -24.64 -31.75
CA SER A 553 -19.44 -24.59 -32.95
C SER A 553 -18.64 -24.47 -34.25
N GLN A 554 -17.50 -23.78 -34.22
CA GLN A 554 -16.56 -23.69 -35.35
C GLN A 554 -15.88 -25.03 -35.70
N LYS A 555 -15.89 -25.99 -34.77
CA LYS A 555 -15.27 -27.32 -34.92
C LYS A 555 -16.25 -28.34 -35.49
N ARG A 556 -17.54 -28.00 -35.61
CA ARG A 556 -18.56 -28.89 -36.19
C ARG A 556 -18.32 -29.10 -37.68
N PRO A 557 -18.64 -30.28 -38.23
CA PRO A 557 -18.45 -30.57 -39.65
C PRO A 557 -19.57 -29.99 -40.52
N GLY A 558 -19.26 -29.75 -41.80
CA GLY A 558 -20.24 -29.39 -42.84
C GLY A 558 -21.03 -28.12 -42.52
N LEU A 559 -22.33 -28.14 -42.81
CA LEU A 559 -23.27 -27.05 -42.55
C LEU A 559 -23.48 -26.76 -41.05
N GLY A 560 -23.04 -27.66 -40.17
CA GLY A 560 -23.11 -27.44 -38.72
C GLY A 560 -21.99 -26.52 -38.20
N LYS A 561 -20.97 -26.23 -39.02
CA LYS A 561 -19.90 -25.29 -38.68
C LYS A 561 -20.48 -23.89 -38.58
N PHE A 562 -20.28 -23.25 -37.43
CA PHE A 562 -20.79 -21.91 -37.16
C PHE A 562 -19.66 -21.05 -36.58
N THR A 563 -19.45 -19.86 -37.13
CA THR A 563 -18.44 -18.89 -36.68
C THR A 563 -19.10 -17.54 -36.34
N PRO A 564 -18.38 -16.61 -35.67
CA PRO A 564 -18.97 -15.31 -35.34
C PRO A 564 -19.58 -14.59 -36.53
N GLU A 565 -19.01 -14.72 -37.72
CA GLU A 565 -19.49 -14.05 -38.95
C GLU A 565 -20.88 -14.51 -39.39
N ASP A 566 -21.29 -15.71 -39.00
CA ASP A 566 -22.61 -16.29 -39.29
C ASP A 566 -23.72 -15.71 -38.39
N VAL A 567 -23.36 -14.94 -37.35
CA VAL A 567 -24.33 -14.30 -36.46
C VAL A 567 -24.99 -13.12 -37.17
N ASP A 568 -26.31 -13.20 -37.37
CA ASP A 568 -27.12 -12.02 -37.70
C ASP A 568 -27.29 -11.14 -36.46
N THR A 569 -26.55 -10.03 -36.45
CA THR A 569 -26.48 -9.09 -35.33
C THR A 569 -27.78 -8.34 -35.07
N LYS A 570 -28.81 -8.49 -35.91
CA LYS A 570 -30.14 -7.87 -35.71
C LYS A 570 -31.09 -8.75 -34.88
N LEU A 571 -30.80 -10.05 -34.75
CA LEU A 571 -31.65 -10.99 -34.03
C LEU A 571 -31.42 -10.97 -32.51
N CYS A 572 -30.23 -10.56 -32.08
CA CYS A 572 -29.80 -10.59 -30.69
C CYS A 572 -29.51 -9.18 -30.20
N THR A 573 -29.93 -8.86 -28.97
CA THR A 573 -29.48 -7.62 -28.31
C THR A 573 -28.15 -7.85 -27.60
N HIS A 574 -27.88 -9.09 -27.19
CA HIS A 574 -26.64 -9.51 -26.55
C HIS A 574 -26.14 -10.81 -27.19
N VAL A 575 -24.83 -10.91 -27.40
CA VAL A 575 -24.14 -12.15 -27.77
C VAL A 575 -23.23 -12.55 -26.61
N ILE A 576 -23.29 -13.82 -26.21
CA ILE A 576 -22.49 -14.37 -25.12
C ILE A 576 -21.56 -15.43 -25.70
N TYR A 577 -20.24 -15.20 -25.63
CA TYR A 577 -19.26 -16.17 -26.09
C TYR A 577 -18.99 -17.21 -25.00
N ALA A 578 -19.27 -18.48 -25.30
CA ALA A 578 -19.13 -19.61 -24.38
C ALA A 578 -17.99 -20.54 -24.82
N PHE A 579 -16.98 -20.84 -24.01
CA PHE A 579 -16.72 -20.36 -22.64
C PHE A 579 -15.25 -19.99 -22.50
N ALA A 580 -14.96 -19.05 -21.61
CA ALA A 580 -13.68 -18.97 -20.94
C ALA A 580 -13.64 -19.95 -19.75
N THR A 581 -12.46 -20.14 -19.17
CA THR A 581 -12.23 -21.09 -18.06
C THR A 581 -11.53 -20.40 -16.89
N ILE A 582 -11.43 -21.10 -15.76
CA ILE A 582 -10.56 -20.73 -14.63
C ILE A 582 -9.34 -21.63 -14.64
N LYS A 583 -8.16 -21.03 -14.72
CA LYS A 583 -6.88 -21.72 -14.54
C LYS A 583 -6.01 -20.93 -13.59
N ASP A 584 -5.37 -21.61 -12.65
CA ASP A 584 -4.56 -20.98 -11.60
C ASP A 584 -5.32 -19.84 -10.88
N HIS A 585 -6.64 -20.07 -10.70
CA HIS A 585 -7.59 -19.14 -10.09
C HIS A 585 -7.80 -17.81 -10.85
N LYS A 586 -7.43 -17.75 -12.14
CA LYS A 586 -7.62 -16.59 -13.01
C LYS A 586 -8.57 -16.90 -14.16
N LEU A 587 -9.28 -15.89 -14.64
CA LEU A 587 -10.01 -15.96 -15.90
C LEU A 587 -9.02 -16.13 -17.05
N THR A 588 -9.18 -17.18 -17.86
CA THR A 588 -8.31 -17.47 -19.00
C THR A 588 -9.08 -18.10 -20.15
N GLU A 589 -8.45 -18.13 -21.31
CA GLU A 589 -8.86 -18.80 -22.53
C GLU A 589 -9.04 -20.31 -22.31
N SER A 590 -10.07 -20.89 -22.92
CA SER A 590 -10.30 -22.34 -22.88
C SER A 590 -9.56 -23.09 -24.00
N ASP A 591 -9.23 -22.39 -25.09
CA ASP A 591 -8.53 -22.92 -26.27
C ASP A 591 -7.51 -21.89 -26.79
N ALA A 592 -6.39 -22.36 -27.35
CA ALA A 592 -5.35 -21.50 -27.90
C ALA A 592 -5.82 -20.55 -29.03
N LYS A 593 -6.95 -20.86 -29.67
CA LYS A 593 -7.56 -20.01 -30.71
C LYS A 593 -8.60 -19.02 -30.17
N ASP A 594 -8.95 -19.10 -28.89
CA ASP A 594 -9.95 -18.22 -28.30
C ASP A 594 -9.60 -16.72 -28.46
N PRO A 595 -8.34 -16.24 -28.35
CA PRO A 595 -8.02 -14.83 -28.57
C PRO A 595 -8.45 -14.31 -29.95
N GLU A 596 -8.25 -15.11 -31.01
CA GLU A 596 -8.71 -14.77 -32.37
C GLU A 596 -10.24 -14.71 -32.44
N MET A 597 -10.91 -15.67 -31.78
CA MET A 597 -12.36 -15.73 -31.77
C MET A 597 -12.99 -14.60 -30.94
N TYR A 598 -12.34 -14.18 -29.85
CA TYR A 598 -12.74 -13.02 -29.05
C TYR A 598 -12.72 -11.75 -29.89
N GLU A 599 -11.66 -11.52 -30.65
CA GLU A 599 -11.60 -10.37 -31.56
C GLU A 599 -12.75 -10.41 -32.59
N ARG A 600 -13.03 -11.59 -33.15
CA ARG A 600 -14.08 -11.77 -34.17
C ARG A 600 -15.49 -11.59 -33.63
N VAL A 601 -15.81 -12.12 -32.44
CA VAL A 601 -17.13 -11.94 -31.82
C VAL A 601 -17.34 -10.50 -31.38
N VAL A 602 -16.29 -9.83 -30.90
CA VAL A 602 -16.35 -8.42 -30.50
C VAL A 602 -16.54 -7.49 -31.70
N LYS A 603 -15.97 -7.83 -32.87
CA LYS A 603 -16.17 -7.11 -34.14
C LYS A 603 -17.62 -7.13 -34.64
N LEU A 604 -18.50 -8.00 -34.12
CA LEU A 604 -19.93 -7.97 -34.46
C LEU A 604 -20.59 -6.62 -34.12
N ARG A 605 -20.04 -5.87 -33.18
CA ARG A 605 -20.49 -4.50 -32.86
C ARG A 605 -20.31 -3.52 -34.02
N GLU A 606 -19.41 -3.78 -34.96
CA GLU A 606 -19.25 -2.96 -36.16
C GLU A 606 -20.47 -3.09 -37.10
N LYS A 607 -21.16 -4.25 -37.07
CA LYS A 607 -22.41 -4.47 -37.82
C LYS A 607 -23.65 -3.96 -37.07
N ASN A 608 -23.60 -3.91 -35.74
CA ASN A 608 -24.65 -3.35 -34.89
C ASN A 608 -24.04 -2.70 -33.64
N ALA A 609 -23.95 -1.37 -33.65
CA ALA A 609 -23.34 -0.61 -32.54
C ALA A 609 -24.09 -0.74 -31.19
N ASN A 610 -25.37 -1.18 -31.21
CA ASN A 610 -26.16 -1.40 -30.01
C ASN A 610 -25.97 -2.80 -29.42
N LEU A 611 -25.30 -3.71 -30.14
CA LEU A 611 -25.06 -5.08 -29.69
C LEU A 611 -24.10 -5.08 -28.49
N LYS A 612 -24.45 -5.84 -27.45
CA LYS A 612 -23.57 -6.10 -26.31
C LYS A 612 -22.93 -7.48 -26.43
N VAL A 613 -21.63 -7.57 -26.22
CA VAL A 613 -20.88 -8.82 -26.34
C VAL A 613 -20.28 -9.18 -24.99
N LEU A 614 -20.73 -10.28 -24.39
CA LEU A 614 -20.26 -10.77 -23.10
C LEU A 614 -19.43 -12.04 -23.28
N LEU A 615 -18.58 -12.32 -22.30
CA LEU A 615 -17.86 -13.58 -22.16
C LEU A 615 -18.52 -14.42 -21.06
N ALA A 616 -18.83 -15.68 -21.34
CA ALA A 616 -19.28 -16.61 -20.30
C ALA A 616 -18.10 -17.39 -19.71
N ILE A 617 -18.11 -17.58 -18.41
CA ILE A 617 -17.19 -18.46 -17.68
C ILE A 617 -17.97 -19.61 -17.04
N GLY A 618 -17.50 -20.84 -17.26
CA GLY A 618 -18.07 -22.04 -16.65
C GLY A 618 -18.73 -22.99 -17.65
N GLY A 619 -19.97 -23.37 -17.35
CA GLY A 619 -20.78 -24.31 -18.13
C GLY A 619 -20.64 -25.78 -17.73
N TRP A 620 -21.44 -26.64 -18.35
CA TRP A 620 -21.61 -28.04 -17.93
C TRP A 620 -20.32 -28.85 -17.79
N ALA A 621 -19.42 -28.76 -18.77
CA ALA A 621 -18.16 -29.51 -18.76
C ALA A 621 -17.15 -28.96 -17.74
N PHE A 622 -17.33 -27.71 -17.31
CA PHE A 622 -16.50 -27.05 -16.30
C PHE A 622 -16.87 -27.50 -14.88
N GLY A 623 -18.16 -27.76 -14.66
CA GLY A 623 -18.70 -28.23 -13.38
C GLY A 623 -18.51 -27.22 -12.25
N SER A 624 -18.57 -27.73 -11.01
CA SER A 624 -18.55 -26.86 -9.81
C SER A 624 -17.19 -26.71 -9.16
N THR A 625 -16.28 -27.67 -9.34
CA THR A 625 -15.01 -27.72 -8.59
C THR A 625 -14.17 -26.45 -8.74
N PRO A 626 -13.93 -25.91 -9.95
CA PRO A 626 -13.09 -24.72 -10.08
C PRO A 626 -13.69 -23.48 -9.39
N PHE A 627 -15.02 -23.33 -9.39
CA PHE A 627 -15.69 -22.26 -8.66
C PHE A 627 -15.62 -22.46 -7.14
N LYS A 628 -15.79 -23.69 -6.65
CA LYS A 628 -15.60 -24.02 -5.23
C LYS A 628 -14.19 -23.70 -4.77
N GLU A 629 -13.19 -24.12 -5.54
CA GLU A 629 -11.80 -23.81 -5.25
C GLU A 629 -11.55 -22.31 -5.26
N LEU A 630 -12.03 -21.59 -6.29
CA LEU A 630 -11.91 -20.14 -6.38
C LEU A 630 -12.50 -19.44 -5.15
N THR A 631 -13.69 -19.84 -4.73
CA THR A 631 -14.48 -19.16 -3.69
C THR A 631 -14.19 -19.65 -2.27
N SER A 632 -13.48 -20.78 -2.12
CA SER A 632 -13.03 -21.29 -0.81
C SER A 632 -12.09 -20.34 -0.06
N ASN A 633 -11.49 -19.38 -0.76
CA ASN A 633 -10.62 -18.36 -0.21
C ASN A 633 -11.04 -16.98 -0.73
N THR A 634 -11.37 -16.07 0.18
CA THR A 634 -11.83 -14.71 -0.18
C THR A 634 -10.76 -13.88 -0.89
N PHE A 635 -9.48 -14.04 -0.54
CA PHE A 635 -8.37 -13.36 -1.22
C PHE A 635 -8.24 -13.83 -2.67
N ARG A 636 -8.26 -15.14 -2.88
CA ARG A 636 -8.25 -15.75 -4.21
C ARG A 636 -9.44 -15.29 -5.06
N MET A 637 -10.64 -15.31 -4.49
CA MET A 637 -11.86 -14.82 -5.15
C MET A 637 -11.74 -13.35 -5.55
N ASN A 638 -11.24 -12.50 -4.65
CA ASN A 638 -11.06 -11.08 -4.92
C ASN A 638 -9.99 -10.85 -6.00
N GLN A 639 -8.84 -11.53 -5.95
CA GLN A 639 -7.83 -11.48 -7.03
C GLN A 639 -8.45 -11.82 -8.38
N PHE A 640 -9.25 -12.90 -8.46
CA PHE A 640 -9.97 -13.27 -9.68
C PHE A 640 -10.89 -12.16 -10.18
N VAL A 641 -11.62 -11.48 -9.28
CA VAL A 641 -12.50 -10.36 -9.67
C VAL A 641 -11.71 -9.24 -10.35
N TYR A 642 -10.52 -8.88 -9.86
CA TYR A 642 -9.67 -7.87 -10.48
C TYR A 642 -9.06 -8.34 -11.80
N ASP A 643 -8.52 -9.55 -11.82
CA ASP A 643 -7.92 -10.13 -13.04
C ASP A 643 -8.98 -10.28 -14.15
N ALA A 644 -10.23 -10.62 -13.79
CA ALA A 644 -11.35 -10.71 -14.72
C ALA A 644 -11.67 -9.36 -15.38
N ILE A 645 -11.62 -8.25 -14.64
CA ILE A 645 -11.81 -6.91 -15.20
C ILE A 645 -10.73 -6.62 -16.24
N GLU A 646 -9.46 -6.88 -15.92
CA GLU A 646 -8.34 -6.65 -16.84
C GLU A 646 -8.51 -7.46 -18.11
N PHE A 647 -8.83 -8.75 -17.99
CA PHE A 647 -9.09 -9.64 -19.11
C PHE A 647 -10.25 -9.16 -19.99
N LEU A 648 -11.38 -8.78 -19.40
CA LEU A 648 -12.55 -8.30 -20.13
C LEU A 648 -12.25 -6.99 -20.87
N ARG A 649 -11.46 -6.09 -20.26
CA ARG A 649 -11.05 -4.84 -20.89
C ARG A 649 -10.02 -5.05 -22.00
N GLU A 650 -9.06 -5.97 -21.82
CA GLU A 650 -8.08 -6.34 -22.83
C GLU A 650 -8.75 -6.86 -24.11
N TYR A 651 -9.67 -7.81 -23.96
CA TYR A 651 -10.44 -8.37 -25.07
C TYR A 651 -11.68 -7.56 -25.44
N LYS A 652 -11.91 -6.42 -24.80
CA LYS A 652 -12.98 -5.45 -25.09
C LYS A 652 -14.42 -6.00 -24.97
N PHE A 653 -14.65 -6.96 -24.10
CA PHE A 653 -15.99 -7.44 -23.77
C PHE A 653 -16.81 -6.37 -23.01
N ASP A 654 -18.12 -6.41 -23.17
CA ASP A 654 -19.07 -5.55 -22.47
C ASP A 654 -19.45 -6.09 -21.09
N GLY A 655 -19.07 -7.32 -20.75
CA GLY A 655 -19.41 -7.93 -19.47
C GLY A 655 -19.06 -9.41 -19.35
N LEU A 656 -19.36 -9.96 -18.17
CA LEU A 656 -19.14 -11.35 -17.80
C LEU A 656 -20.47 -12.04 -17.51
N ASP A 657 -20.65 -13.25 -18.04
CA ASP A 657 -21.71 -14.17 -17.67
C ASP A 657 -21.12 -15.30 -16.80
N VAL A 658 -21.67 -15.53 -15.61
CA VAL A 658 -21.20 -16.57 -14.68
C VAL A 658 -22.12 -17.78 -14.74
N ASP A 659 -21.61 -18.87 -15.31
CA ASP A 659 -22.33 -20.13 -15.51
C ASP A 659 -21.79 -21.23 -14.58
N TRP A 660 -22.13 -21.15 -13.28
CA TRP A 660 -21.74 -22.15 -12.30
C TRP A 660 -22.78 -23.28 -12.26
N GLU A 661 -22.40 -24.45 -12.78
CA GLU A 661 -23.27 -25.63 -12.84
C GLU A 661 -22.83 -26.76 -11.87
N TYR A 662 -23.44 -26.95 -10.69
CA TYR A 662 -24.27 -26.00 -9.96
C TYR A 662 -23.76 -25.87 -8.51
N PRO A 663 -23.85 -24.70 -7.88
CA PRO A 663 -23.58 -24.58 -6.45
C PRO A 663 -24.50 -25.54 -5.66
N ARG A 664 -23.95 -26.25 -4.68
CA ARG A 664 -24.68 -27.20 -3.83
C ARG A 664 -24.38 -26.99 -2.35
N GLY A 665 -25.43 -26.88 -1.56
CA GLY A 665 -25.38 -26.64 -0.13
C GLY A 665 -25.27 -25.16 0.23
N ALA A 666 -25.42 -24.87 1.52
CA ALA A 666 -25.41 -23.50 2.03
C ALA A 666 -24.09 -22.77 1.77
N ASP A 667 -22.96 -23.48 1.80
CA ASP A 667 -21.64 -22.89 1.63
C ASP A 667 -21.41 -22.42 0.19
N ASP A 668 -21.67 -23.28 -0.81
CA ASP A 668 -21.59 -22.91 -2.23
C ASP A 668 -22.56 -21.76 -2.57
N LYS A 669 -23.77 -21.78 -1.99
CA LYS A 669 -24.76 -20.71 -2.17
C LYS A 669 -24.22 -19.36 -1.69
N ASN A 670 -23.66 -19.34 -0.48
CA ASN A 670 -23.05 -18.13 0.08
C ASN A 670 -21.84 -17.67 -0.73
N ALA A 671 -21.00 -18.61 -1.15
CA ALA A 671 -19.85 -18.37 -2.00
C ALA A 671 -20.24 -17.76 -3.36
N TYR A 672 -21.27 -18.29 -4.01
CA TYR A 672 -21.76 -17.79 -5.29
C TYR A 672 -22.31 -16.36 -5.16
N VAL A 673 -23.13 -16.10 -4.13
CA VAL A 673 -23.64 -14.75 -3.84
C VAL A 673 -22.50 -13.77 -3.59
N ASN A 674 -21.48 -14.18 -2.83
CA ASN A 674 -20.32 -13.34 -2.55
C ASN A 674 -19.51 -13.04 -3.81
N LEU A 675 -19.27 -14.03 -4.67
CA LEU A 675 -18.59 -13.83 -5.95
C LEU A 675 -19.32 -12.82 -6.84
N LEU A 676 -20.64 -12.99 -7.03
CA LEU A 676 -21.44 -12.08 -7.84
C LEU A 676 -21.47 -10.66 -7.25
N LYS A 677 -21.54 -10.55 -5.92
CA LYS A 677 -21.49 -9.26 -5.22
C LYS A 677 -20.16 -8.54 -5.43
N GLU A 678 -19.03 -9.22 -5.25
CA GLU A 678 -17.71 -8.60 -5.42
C GLU A 678 -17.46 -8.25 -6.90
N LEU A 679 -17.85 -9.10 -7.86
CA LEU A 679 -17.83 -8.77 -9.30
C LEU A 679 -18.63 -7.49 -9.58
N ARG A 680 -19.86 -7.41 -9.05
CA ARG A 680 -20.72 -6.24 -9.27
C ARG A 680 -20.11 -4.96 -8.71
N LEU A 681 -19.63 -5.00 -7.45
CA LEU A 681 -19.02 -3.86 -6.80
C LEU A 681 -17.74 -3.41 -7.50
N ALA A 682 -16.93 -4.36 -7.96
CA ALA A 682 -15.70 -4.06 -8.69
C ALA A 682 -15.99 -3.46 -10.06
N PHE A 683 -17.00 -3.96 -10.80
CA PHE A 683 -17.41 -3.40 -12.09
C PHE A 683 -17.94 -1.96 -11.94
N GLU A 684 -18.71 -1.67 -10.89
CA GLU A 684 -19.18 -0.32 -10.57
C GLU A 684 -18.03 0.62 -10.18
N GLY A 685 -17.11 0.12 -9.34
CA GLY A 685 -15.94 0.87 -8.92
C GLY A 685 -15.01 1.20 -10.08
N GLU A 686 -14.73 0.24 -10.95
CA GLU A 686 -13.90 0.45 -12.13
C GLU A 686 -14.50 1.48 -13.07
N ALA A 687 -15.78 1.36 -13.40
CA ALA A 687 -16.47 2.30 -14.28
C ALA A 687 -16.40 3.74 -13.76
N LYS A 688 -16.59 3.91 -12.45
CA LYS A 688 -16.48 5.21 -11.80
C LYS A 688 -15.04 5.77 -11.86
N SER A 689 -14.04 4.91 -11.65
CA SER A 689 -12.63 5.31 -11.62
C SER A 689 -12.03 5.56 -13.01
N SER A 690 -12.40 4.78 -14.02
CA SER A 690 -11.85 4.86 -15.37
C SER A 690 -12.66 5.76 -16.30
N GLY A 691 -13.91 6.07 -15.94
CA GLY A 691 -14.87 6.75 -16.80
C GLY A 691 -15.40 5.86 -17.93
N GLN A 692 -15.06 4.57 -17.96
CA GLN A 692 -15.58 3.63 -18.95
C GLN A 692 -17.02 3.19 -18.61
N PRO A 693 -17.80 2.72 -19.61
CA PRO A 693 -19.09 2.11 -19.34
C PRO A 693 -18.95 0.90 -18.42
N ARG A 694 -19.83 0.77 -17.43
CA ARG A 694 -19.84 -0.35 -16.48
C ARG A 694 -20.01 -1.68 -17.21
N LEU A 695 -19.12 -2.63 -16.91
CA LEU A 695 -19.25 -4.01 -17.37
C LEU A 695 -20.57 -4.62 -16.89
N LEU A 696 -21.23 -5.35 -17.78
CA LEU A 696 -22.42 -6.13 -17.48
C LEU A 696 -22.04 -7.38 -16.67
N LEU A 697 -22.91 -7.76 -15.74
CA LEU A 697 -22.78 -9.01 -15.00
C LEU A 697 -24.09 -9.76 -15.16
N THR A 698 -24.03 -10.94 -15.77
CA THR A 698 -25.14 -11.86 -15.95
C THR A 698 -24.76 -13.23 -15.40
N ALA A 699 -25.74 -14.12 -15.30
CA ALA A 699 -25.52 -15.49 -14.86
C ALA A 699 -26.55 -16.41 -15.51
N ALA A 700 -26.09 -17.57 -15.97
CA ALA A 700 -26.96 -18.70 -16.26
C ALA A 700 -27.36 -19.38 -14.95
N VAL A 701 -28.66 -19.65 -14.78
CA VAL A 701 -29.23 -20.24 -13.56
C VAL A 701 -30.15 -21.41 -13.92
N PRO A 702 -30.20 -22.47 -13.11
CA PRO A 702 -31.00 -23.64 -13.42
C PRO A 702 -32.49 -23.37 -13.22
N ALA A 703 -33.32 -24.08 -13.99
CA ALA A 703 -34.77 -24.11 -13.82
C ALA A 703 -35.28 -25.38 -13.10
N SER A 704 -34.46 -26.43 -13.01
CA SER A 704 -34.84 -27.69 -12.37
C SER A 704 -35.00 -27.49 -10.87
N PHE A 705 -36.10 -28.00 -10.31
CA PHE A 705 -36.36 -27.96 -8.88
C PHE A 705 -35.21 -28.59 -8.08
N GLU A 706 -34.65 -29.69 -8.58
CA GLU A 706 -33.55 -30.41 -7.92
C GLU A 706 -32.31 -29.54 -7.78
N ALA A 707 -31.88 -28.85 -8.85
CA ALA A 707 -30.73 -27.95 -8.78
C ALA A 707 -31.00 -26.71 -7.90
N ILE A 708 -32.20 -26.13 -7.97
CA ILE A 708 -32.58 -24.99 -7.13
C ILE A 708 -32.65 -25.39 -5.65
N ALA A 709 -33.21 -26.56 -5.34
CA ALA A 709 -33.29 -27.09 -3.99
C ALA A 709 -31.92 -27.53 -3.46
N ALA A 710 -30.99 -27.91 -4.34
CA ALA A 710 -29.66 -28.32 -3.96
C ALA A 710 -28.79 -27.15 -3.48
N GLY A 711 -29.08 -25.88 -3.81
CA GLY A 711 -28.27 -24.74 -3.37
C GLY A 711 -28.73 -23.38 -3.89
#